data_AF-A0A165G2J1-F1
#
_entry.id   AF-A0A165G2J1-F1
#
_cell.length_a   1.000
_cell.length_b   1.000
_cell.length_c   1.000
_cell.angle_alpha   90.00
_cell.angle_beta   90.00
_cell.angle_gamma   90.00
#
_symmetry.space_group_name_H-M   'P 1'
#
loop_
_entity.id
_entity.type
_entity.pdbx_description
1 polymer ?
#
loop_
_entity_poly.entity_id
_entity_poly.type
_entity_poly.pdbx_seq_one_letter_code
_entity_poly.pdbx_strand_id
1 'polypeptide(L)'
;MPVFIPTVEQIEDYLESVEELLFSALQAATPDLPQVSEAVHRLWEDVSRFGPQSLALPEFRIHGLGTFEVPPPPPPPPPPPPQSFLQHSAKWVIDHPWMTAGVSLGAVGTGLLVGYGFHKGKARTARTRASASLERRQIVVVLGGETPLGLPLILELEKKGYIVITSVATPEAVGEVERRCHGYVRALVLDPAAPDTIPYFLRSFSNTLSRRFPITAAGDPYASVTRDMYIHSVISLLTLPSPATAPAPAPLEHLPLRESYSTYLQSTHITPLQILQSLLPLLRQTRGHGSSHGKKSIIVCLPATDARVGVPFGSAQAMSAAATLRGVEILRREIRAAASTDETKTMKNIKVVVVDVGTVGTPAAAQRPAADVQRTMENWSTSEKMFYGIAFASTAEAGSGRKPTDVSEFVRTMVDVVSNGKKSDRRTVGAIARLGLGGFHQWIHGDRIVVGAGARTYALASYLPSLILDALLNLPYFLMSIRNALLPVPPHVPVPPPQELRLEAPPLVPVVEKATTHTAVPEEDLASSGSDHEHIHDHDLSETGSEADVESNEGSGVGESWISTSLWLVPTASQSAKLKRAMEVRIPAKSPSSFVDFQPHVTLTTVPTSTDVSELLRGAVPDGQFSIPVSFKSVDVGDKYFMSVYASVRDTGALAALRAHLRQKLGGSTVPPIAHMSLYYIDSADAELRAQVAAELKGAGRRPGEGSTVDTLEGFDGQSIWIVKCDGPVREWEVLQKVPLA
;
A
#
# COMPACT_ATOMS: atom_id res chain seq x y z
N MET A 1 -38.22 -11.40 -3.22
CA MET A 1 -38.04 -12.81 -3.63
C MET A 1 -37.33 -13.55 -2.50
N PRO A 2 -37.90 -14.62 -1.93
CA PRO A 2 -37.16 -15.51 -1.04
C PRO A 2 -36.08 -16.24 -1.85
N VAL A 3 -34.89 -16.39 -1.26
CA VAL A 3 -33.79 -17.15 -1.88
C VAL A 3 -34.03 -18.62 -1.59
N PHE A 4 -34.40 -19.39 -2.62
CA PHE A 4 -34.32 -20.84 -2.55
C PHE A 4 -32.85 -21.25 -2.43
N ILE A 5 -32.53 -21.98 -1.37
CA ILE A 5 -31.31 -22.77 -1.30
C ILE A 5 -31.70 -24.11 -1.94
N PRO A 6 -31.02 -24.57 -3.01
CA PRO A 6 -31.35 -25.85 -3.61
C PRO A 6 -31.17 -26.97 -2.59
N THR A 7 -32.11 -27.92 -2.56
CA THR A 7 -31.98 -29.11 -1.72
C THR A 7 -30.87 -30.01 -2.25
N VAL A 8 -30.40 -30.96 -1.44
CA VAL A 8 -29.38 -31.94 -1.89
C VAL A 8 -29.89 -32.71 -3.10
N GLU A 9 -31.18 -33.08 -3.09
CA GLU A 9 -31.86 -33.71 -4.24
C GLU A 9 -31.75 -32.85 -5.51
N GLN A 10 -31.93 -31.52 -5.42
CA GLN A 10 -31.79 -30.63 -6.59
C GLN A 10 -30.35 -30.45 -7.08
N ILE A 11 -29.35 -30.78 -6.25
CA ILE A 11 -27.94 -30.80 -6.64
C ILE A 11 -27.61 -32.17 -7.26
N GLU A 12 -28.19 -33.24 -6.74
CA GLU A 12 -28.09 -34.60 -7.30
C GLU A 12 -28.79 -34.68 -8.66
N ASP A 13 -30.05 -34.23 -8.79
CA ASP A 13 -30.78 -34.08 -10.06
C ASP A 13 -29.98 -33.26 -11.09
N TYR A 14 -29.30 -32.19 -10.64
CA TYR A 14 -28.48 -31.35 -11.52
C TYR A 14 -27.21 -32.08 -11.96
N LEU A 15 -26.54 -32.82 -11.06
CA LEU A 15 -25.36 -33.63 -11.39
C LEU A 15 -25.73 -34.78 -12.33
N GLU A 16 -26.85 -35.46 -12.09
CA GLU A 16 -27.39 -36.50 -12.98
C GLU A 16 -27.77 -35.92 -14.34
N SER A 17 -28.40 -34.74 -14.39
CA SER A 17 -28.67 -34.05 -15.66
C SER A 17 -27.40 -33.62 -16.40
N VAL A 18 -26.31 -33.30 -15.69
CA VAL A 18 -25.01 -32.92 -16.26
C VAL A 18 -24.25 -34.15 -16.73
N GLU A 19 -24.37 -35.28 -16.03
CA GLU A 19 -23.84 -36.58 -16.45
C GLU A 19 -24.57 -37.07 -17.71
N GLU A 20 -25.90 -36.95 -17.77
CA GLU A 20 -26.71 -37.27 -18.95
C GLU A 20 -26.41 -36.31 -20.13
N LEU A 21 -26.15 -35.02 -19.87
CA LEU A 21 -25.67 -34.06 -20.89
C LEU A 21 -24.25 -34.39 -21.37
N LEU A 22 -23.36 -34.86 -20.48
CA LEU A 22 -22.03 -35.32 -20.85
C LEU A 22 -22.09 -36.60 -21.68
N PHE A 23 -22.88 -37.59 -21.27
CA PHE A 23 -23.07 -38.84 -22.01
C PHE A 23 -23.71 -38.62 -23.38
N SER A 24 -24.74 -37.78 -23.46
CA SER A 24 -25.38 -37.45 -24.74
C SER A 24 -24.49 -36.59 -25.64
N ALA A 25 -23.70 -35.66 -25.09
CA ALA A 25 -22.70 -34.91 -25.86
C ALA A 25 -21.56 -35.81 -26.37
N LEU A 26 -21.07 -36.76 -25.55
CA LEU A 26 -20.06 -37.74 -25.95
C LEU A 26 -20.58 -38.71 -27.02
N GLN A 27 -21.84 -39.17 -26.91
CA GLN A 27 -22.46 -40.00 -27.96
C GLN A 27 -22.76 -39.22 -29.24
N ALA A 28 -23.16 -37.95 -29.15
CA ALA A 28 -23.46 -37.12 -30.31
C ALA A 28 -22.21 -36.65 -31.07
N ALA A 29 -21.06 -36.54 -30.39
CA ALA A 29 -19.83 -36.01 -30.97
C ALA A 29 -18.85 -37.07 -31.49
N THR A 30 -19.07 -38.38 -31.28
CA THR A 30 -18.02 -39.38 -31.53
C THR A 30 -18.51 -40.74 -32.08
N PRO A 31 -18.74 -40.87 -33.40
CA PRO A 31 -18.96 -42.18 -34.04
C PRO A 31 -17.68 -43.00 -34.25
N ASP A 32 -16.54 -42.36 -34.60
CA ASP A 32 -15.44 -43.01 -35.36
C ASP A 32 -14.01 -42.79 -34.82
N LEU A 33 -13.75 -42.87 -33.50
CA LEU A 33 -12.36 -42.89 -32.97
C LEU A 33 -12.13 -43.90 -31.82
N PRO A 34 -11.69 -45.15 -32.13
CA PRO A 34 -11.46 -46.19 -31.12
C PRO A 34 -10.21 -45.99 -30.23
N GLN A 35 -9.37 -44.97 -30.48
CA GLN A 35 -8.15 -44.74 -29.70
C GLN A 35 -8.39 -44.07 -28.33
N VAL A 36 -9.53 -43.37 -28.15
CA VAL A 36 -9.81 -42.65 -26.91
C VAL A 36 -10.24 -43.59 -25.78
N SER A 37 -11.07 -44.60 -26.08
CA SER A 37 -11.43 -45.63 -25.11
C SER A 37 -10.22 -46.46 -24.68
N GLU A 38 -9.30 -46.73 -25.60
CA GLU A 38 -8.03 -47.42 -25.32
C GLU A 38 -7.09 -46.57 -24.44
N ALA A 39 -7.02 -45.26 -24.66
CA ALA A 39 -6.26 -44.33 -23.83
C ALA A 39 -6.86 -44.20 -22.41
N VAL A 40 -8.19 -44.15 -22.27
CA VAL A 40 -8.87 -44.14 -20.97
C VAL A 40 -8.70 -45.47 -20.24
N HIS A 41 -8.77 -46.61 -20.95
CA HIS A 41 -8.47 -47.93 -20.36
C HIS A 41 -7.02 -48.02 -19.85
N ARG A 42 -6.03 -47.55 -20.64
CA ARG A 42 -4.63 -47.50 -20.21
C ARG A 42 -4.43 -46.61 -18.99
N LEU A 43 -5.05 -45.42 -18.98
CA LEU A 43 -5.00 -44.52 -17.82
C LEU A 43 -5.57 -45.19 -16.56
N TRP A 44 -6.66 -45.95 -16.70
CA TRP A 44 -7.29 -46.69 -15.59
C TRP A 44 -6.43 -47.88 -15.12
N GLU A 45 -5.77 -48.60 -16.04
CA GLU A 45 -4.80 -49.65 -15.70
C GLU A 45 -3.55 -49.09 -14.99
N ASP A 46 -3.02 -47.94 -15.42
CA ASP A 46 -1.86 -47.32 -14.78
C ASP A 46 -2.20 -46.71 -13.41
N VAL A 47 -3.38 -46.07 -13.28
CA VAL A 47 -3.87 -45.58 -11.98
C VAL A 47 -4.14 -46.73 -11.00
N SER A 48 -4.64 -47.87 -11.46
CA SER A 48 -4.84 -49.05 -10.61
C SER A 48 -3.55 -49.81 -10.28
N ARG A 49 -2.49 -49.69 -11.09
CA ARG A 49 -1.16 -50.25 -10.80
C ARG A 49 -0.28 -49.39 -9.90
N PHE A 50 -0.35 -48.06 -10.03
CA PHE A 50 0.56 -47.13 -9.34
C PHE A 50 -0.12 -46.19 -8.32
N GLY A 51 -1.43 -46.29 -8.15
CA GLY A 51 -2.19 -45.54 -7.14
C GLY A 51 -1.88 -45.97 -5.69
N PRO A 52 -1.78 -45.03 -4.74
CA PRO A 52 -1.57 -45.36 -3.33
C PRO A 52 -2.81 -46.06 -2.74
N GLN A 53 -2.61 -47.20 -2.06
CA GLN A 53 -3.68 -48.05 -1.52
C GLN A 53 -4.46 -47.47 -0.30
N SER A 54 -4.46 -46.15 -0.12
CA SER A 54 -5.16 -45.45 0.97
C SER A 54 -6.47 -44.78 0.55
N LEU A 55 -6.88 -44.92 -0.72
CA LEU A 55 -8.17 -44.42 -1.23
C LEU A 55 -9.14 -45.57 -1.51
N ALA A 56 -9.86 -46.00 -0.47
CA ALA A 56 -11.07 -46.80 -0.64
C ALA A 56 -12.19 -45.91 -1.20
N LEU A 57 -12.32 -45.85 -2.53
CA LEU A 57 -13.42 -45.19 -3.21
C LEU A 57 -14.69 -46.08 -3.17
N PRO A 58 -15.91 -45.50 -3.22
CA PRO A 58 -17.15 -46.27 -3.25
C PRO A 58 -17.26 -47.13 -4.51
N GLU A 59 -17.83 -48.33 -4.36
CA GLU A 59 -17.92 -49.35 -5.40
C GLU A 59 -18.99 -49.00 -6.46
N PHE A 60 -18.59 -48.34 -7.54
CA PHE A 60 -19.43 -48.14 -8.73
C PHE A 60 -19.57 -49.45 -9.51
N ARG A 61 -20.78 -50.03 -9.50
CA ARG A 61 -21.11 -51.20 -10.33
C ARG A 61 -21.52 -50.77 -11.72
N ILE A 62 -20.64 -51.01 -12.70
CA ILE A 62 -20.99 -50.91 -14.12
C ILE A 62 -21.80 -52.16 -14.49
N HIS A 63 -23.08 -51.99 -14.77
CA HIS A 63 -23.96 -53.08 -15.20
C HIS A 63 -23.72 -53.45 -16.66
N GLY A 64 -23.14 -54.63 -16.92
CA GLY A 64 -23.20 -55.26 -18.24
C GLY A 64 -21.94 -55.99 -18.69
N LEU A 65 -21.63 -57.15 -18.09
CA LEU A 65 -20.83 -58.20 -18.72
C LEU A 65 -20.97 -59.55 -17.97
N GLY A 66 -21.25 -60.61 -18.74
CA GLY A 66 -20.91 -62.03 -18.47
C GLY A 66 -21.15 -62.65 -17.10
N THR A 67 -22.12 -63.57 -17.02
CA THR A 67 -22.29 -64.51 -15.90
C THR A 67 -21.10 -65.45 -15.71
N PHE A 68 -20.55 -65.53 -14.50
CA PHE A 68 -19.72 -66.66 -14.05
C PHE A 68 -20.47 -67.43 -12.96
N GLU A 69 -20.78 -68.69 -13.23
CA GLU A 69 -21.67 -69.52 -12.39
C GLU A 69 -20.85 -70.37 -11.41
N VAL A 70 -21.15 -70.25 -10.12
CA VAL A 70 -20.60 -71.07 -9.02
C VAL A 70 -21.77 -71.60 -8.20
N PRO A 71 -21.83 -72.91 -7.88
CA PRO A 71 -23.06 -73.54 -7.39
C PRO A 71 -23.52 -73.04 -6.00
N PRO A 72 -24.83 -73.05 -5.74
CA PRO A 72 -25.41 -72.34 -4.59
C PRO A 72 -25.19 -73.07 -3.25
N PRO A 73 -24.69 -72.38 -2.20
CA PRO A 73 -24.87 -72.78 -0.82
C PRO A 73 -26.33 -72.54 -0.36
N PRO A 74 -26.79 -73.18 0.74
CA PRO A 74 -28.20 -73.19 1.14
C PRO A 74 -28.77 -71.79 1.51
N PRO A 75 -30.09 -71.60 1.37
CA PRO A 75 -30.71 -70.28 1.44
C PRO A 75 -30.61 -69.62 2.83
N PRO A 76 -30.08 -68.38 2.93
CA PRO A 76 -30.17 -67.59 4.16
C PRO A 76 -31.61 -67.11 4.41
N PRO A 77 -31.98 -66.78 5.67
CA PRO A 77 -33.31 -66.25 6.00
C PRO A 77 -33.58 -64.91 5.30
N PRO A 78 -34.85 -64.58 5.00
CA PRO A 78 -35.19 -63.39 4.22
C PRO A 78 -34.73 -62.10 4.91
N PRO A 79 -34.17 -61.13 4.16
CA PRO A 79 -33.72 -59.87 4.73
C PRO A 79 -34.91 -59.08 5.31
N PRO A 80 -34.74 -58.40 6.45
CA PRO A 80 -35.77 -57.52 6.99
C PRO A 80 -36.06 -56.36 6.02
N PRO A 81 -37.30 -55.84 5.98
CA PRO A 81 -37.68 -54.77 5.07
C PRO A 81 -36.85 -53.49 5.32
N PRO A 82 -36.60 -52.68 4.28
CA PRO A 82 -35.80 -51.47 4.41
C PRO A 82 -36.44 -50.49 5.41
N GLN A 83 -35.71 -50.16 6.47
CA GLN A 83 -36.19 -49.26 7.52
C GLN A 83 -36.17 -47.82 7.01
N SER A 84 -37.29 -47.10 7.17
CA SER A 84 -37.33 -45.69 6.78
C SER A 84 -36.43 -44.84 7.68
N PHE A 85 -35.98 -43.68 7.19
CA PHE A 85 -35.14 -42.74 7.95
C PHE A 85 -35.77 -42.32 9.30
N LEU A 86 -37.10 -42.34 9.43
CA LEU A 86 -37.81 -42.11 10.70
C LEU A 86 -37.63 -43.27 11.69
N GLN A 87 -37.58 -44.52 11.22
CA GLN A 87 -37.27 -45.67 12.07
C GLN A 87 -35.80 -45.69 12.49
N HIS A 88 -34.88 -45.32 11.58
CA HIS A 88 -33.46 -45.27 11.88
C HIS A 88 -33.12 -44.18 12.93
N SER A 89 -33.77 -43.01 12.84
CA SER A 89 -33.63 -41.94 13.84
C SER A 89 -34.33 -42.29 15.17
N ALA A 90 -35.52 -42.88 15.14
CA ALA A 90 -36.19 -43.39 16.35
C ALA A 90 -35.35 -44.46 17.07
N LYS A 91 -34.77 -45.40 16.33
CA LYS A 91 -33.89 -46.45 16.87
C LYS A 91 -32.62 -45.86 17.48
N TRP A 92 -31.96 -44.92 16.81
CA TRP A 92 -30.78 -44.23 17.35
C TRP A 92 -31.09 -43.46 18.66
N VAL A 93 -32.26 -42.82 18.75
CA VAL A 93 -32.73 -42.13 19.96
C VAL A 93 -32.96 -43.10 21.12
N ILE A 94 -33.50 -44.29 20.84
CA ILE A 94 -33.71 -45.37 21.82
C ILE A 94 -32.38 -45.97 22.29
N ASP A 95 -31.43 -46.17 21.38
CA ASP A 95 -30.14 -46.81 21.69
C ASP A 95 -29.17 -45.89 22.48
N HIS A 96 -29.41 -44.56 22.50
CA HIS A 96 -28.53 -43.57 23.16
C HIS A 96 -29.28 -42.62 24.14
N PRO A 97 -29.99 -43.13 25.16
CA PRO A 97 -30.87 -42.32 26.02
C PRO A 97 -30.13 -41.25 26.84
N TRP A 98 -28.85 -41.48 27.16
CA TRP A 98 -28.03 -40.53 27.93
C TRP A 98 -27.50 -39.37 27.08
N MET A 99 -27.18 -39.61 25.79
CA MET A 99 -26.80 -38.53 24.87
C MET A 99 -28.02 -37.67 24.51
N THR A 100 -29.18 -38.29 24.26
CA THR A 100 -30.41 -37.55 23.92
C THR A 100 -30.94 -36.76 25.12
N ALA A 101 -30.82 -37.29 26.34
CA ALA A 101 -31.04 -36.52 27.57
C ALA A 101 -30.05 -35.33 27.68
N GLY A 102 -28.76 -35.54 27.44
CA GLY A 102 -27.76 -34.47 27.47
C GLY A 102 -28.00 -33.35 26.46
N VAL A 103 -28.34 -33.70 25.22
CA VAL A 103 -28.65 -32.75 24.14
C VAL A 103 -29.95 -31.97 24.42
N SER A 104 -31.00 -32.64 24.91
CA SER A 104 -32.27 -31.97 25.23
C SER A 104 -32.16 -31.05 26.44
N LEU A 105 -31.49 -31.47 27.52
CA LEU A 105 -31.21 -30.60 28.67
C LEU A 105 -30.29 -29.43 28.29
N GLY A 106 -29.31 -29.67 27.42
CA GLY A 106 -28.44 -28.64 26.86
C GLY A 106 -29.19 -27.61 26.00
N ALA A 107 -30.10 -28.05 25.12
CA ALA A 107 -30.90 -27.17 24.27
C ALA A 107 -31.86 -26.30 25.10
N VAL A 108 -32.59 -26.89 26.06
CA VAL A 108 -33.52 -26.16 26.94
C VAL A 108 -32.76 -25.21 27.87
N GLY A 109 -31.65 -25.66 28.47
CA GLY A 109 -30.79 -24.83 29.33
C GLY A 109 -30.16 -23.65 28.57
N THR A 110 -29.69 -23.86 27.34
CA THR A 110 -29.15 -22.80 26.49
C THR A 110 -30.23 -21.81 26.06
N GLY A 111 -31.43 -22.31 25.71
CA GLY A 111 -32.59 -21.47 25.37
C GLY A 111 -33.01 -20.55 26.54
N LEU A 112 -33.08 -21.10 27.76
CA LEU A 112 -33.38 -20.33 28.97
C LEU A 112 -32.30 -19.29 29.30
N LEU A 113 -31.01 -19.65 29.18
CA LEU A 113 -29.90 -18.71 29.39
C LEU A 113 -29.92 -17.54 28.39
N VAL A 114 -30.16 -17.82 27.11
CA VAL A 114 -30.32 -16.79 26.07
C VAL A 114 -31.53 -15.89 26.37
N GLY A 115 -32.69 -16.48 26.70
CA GLY A 115 -33.91 -15.74 27.04
C GLY A 115 -33.75 -14.82 28.26
N TYR A 116 -33.10 -15.30 29.33
CA TYR A 116 -32.86 -14.52 30.54
C TYR A 116 -31.86 -13.37 30.32
N GLY A 117 -30.87 -13.58 29.45
CA GLY A 117 -29.94 -12.54 29.00
C GLY A 117 -30.63 -11.39 28.26
N PHE A 118 -31.68 -11.69 27.48
CA PHE A 118 -32.48 -10.66 26.79
C PHE A 118 -33.23 -9.74 27.76
N HIS A 119 -33.78 -10.28 28.86
CA HIS A 119 -34.57 -9.49 29.81
C HIS A 119 -33.70 -8.56 30.67
N LYS A 120 -32.61 -9.07 31.28
CA LYS A 120 -31.65 -8.23 32.03
C LYS A 120 -30.89 -7.23 31.14
N GLY A 121 -30.74 -7.52 29.84
CA GLY A 121 -30.09 -6.63 28.89
C GLY A 121 -30.78 -5.26 28.73
N LYS A 122 -32.13 -5.22 28.68
CA LYS A 122 -32.90 -3.98 28.47
C LYS A 122 -32.65 -2.92 29.56
N ALA A 123 -32.64 -3.33 30.82
CA ALA A 123 -32.45 -2.43 31.97
C ALA A 123 -31.07 -1.76 32.01
N ARG A 124 -30.01 -2.46 31.57
CA ARG A 124 -28.65 -1.88 31.47
C ARG A 124 -28.50 -0.92 30.30
N THR A 125 -29.03 -1.24 29.11
CA THR A 125 -28.93 -0.33 27.95
C THR A 125 -29.69 0.98 28.12
N ALA A 126 -30.77 1.01 28.90
CA ALA A 126 -31.50 2.25 29.20
C ALA A 126 -30.64 3.21 30.06
N ARG A 127 -30.03 2.72 31.14
CA ARG A 127 -29.17 3.53 32.01
C ARG A 127 -27.87 3.99 31.34
N THR A 128 -27.31 3.22 30.40
CA THR A 128 -26.12 3.67 29.64
C THR A 128 -26.44 4.70 28.55
N ARG A 129 -27.66 4.73 28.01
CA ARG A 129 -28.05 5.75 27.01
C ARG A 129 -28.14 7.15 27.60
N ALA A 130 -28.58 7.28 28.86
CA ALA A 130 -28.68 8.56 29.55
C ALA A 130 -27.32 9.22 29.90
N SER A 131 -26.21 8.47 29.83
CA SER A 131 -24.85 8.97 30.15
C SER A 131 -23.93 9.07 28.92
N ALA A 132 -24.43 8.76 27.71
CA ALA A 132 -23.64 8.75 26.48
C ALA A 132 -23.63 10.10 25.73
N SER A 133 -24.32 11.11 26.25
CA SER A 133 -24.35 12.47 25.74
C SER A 133 -23.51 13.37 26.65
N LEU A 134 -22.30 13.75 26.22
CA LEU A 134 -21.76 15.12 26.38
C LEU A 134 -20.36 15.34 25.76
N GLU A 135 -19.49 14.32 25.64
CA GLU A 135 -18.15 14.49 25.03
C GLU A 135 -17.76 13.34 24.10
N ARG A 136 -17.45 13.66 22.83
CA ARG A 136 -16.82 12.72 21.89
C ARG A 136 -15.31 12.67 22.17
N ARG A 137 -14.78 11.52 22.59
CA ARG A 137 -13.34 11.32 22.91
C ARG A 137 -12.66 10.21 22.12
N GLN A 138 -13.43 9.48 21.30
CA GLN A 138 -12.96 8.31 20.55
C GLN A 138 -12.56 8.72 19.14
N ILE A 139 -11.26 8.67 18.84
CA ILE A 139 -10.73 8.99 17.51
C ILE A 139 -10.66 7.72 16.67
N VAL A 140 -11.16 7.79 15.44
CA VAL A 140 -11.02 6.76 14.41
C VAL A 140 -10.18 7.32 13.28
N VAL A 141 -9.07 6.65 12.97
CA VAL A 141 -8.19 7.00 11.85
C VAL A 141 -8.62 6.22 10.61
N VAL A 142 -8.82 6.88 9.48
CA VAL A 142 -9.22 6.25 8.20
C VAL A 142 -8.21 6.63 7.12
N LEU A 143 -7.36 5.69 6.72
CA LEU A 143 -6.39 5.90 5.64
C LEU A 143 -7.07 5.64 4.28
N GLY A 144 -7.00 6.59 3.36
CA GLY A 144 -7.65 6.53 2.03
C GLY A 144 -9.11 7.00 2.06
N GLY A 145 -9.37 8.18 2.62
CA GLY A 145 -10.71 8.76 2.76
C GLY A 145 -11.40 9.15 1.45
N GLU A 146 -10.61 9.45 0.41
CA GLU A 146 -11.14 9.76 -0.94
C GLU A 146 -11.60 8.53 -1.73
N THR A 147 -11.27 7.32 -1.25
CA THR A 147 -11.73 6.09 -1.92
C THR A 147 -13.27 6.07 -1.96
N PRO A 148 -13.90 5.42 -2.96
CA PRO A 148 -15.37 5.35 -3.05
C PRO A 148 -16.06 4.75 -1.80
N LEU A 149 -15.32 4.00 -0.99
CA LEU A 149 -15.78 3.43 0.29
C LEU A 149 -15.47 4.33 1.51
N GLY A 150 -14.55 5.28 1.37
CA GLY A 150 -14.07 6.16 2.44
C GLY A 150 -15.11 7.17 2.90
N LEU A 151 -15.59 8.05 2.01
CA LEU A 151 -16.58 9.08 2.36
C LEU A 151 -17.86 8.51 3.01
N PRO A 152 -18.53 7.45 2.49
CA PRO A 152 -19.69 6.86 3.16
C PRO A 152 -19.38 6.30 4.56
N LEU A 153 -18.18 5.74 4.75
CA LEU A 153 -17.71 5.24 6.05
C LEU A 153 -17.46 6.38 7.04
N ILE A 154 -16.81 7.46 6.60
CA ILE A 154 -16.51 8.66 7.41
C ILE A 154 -17.80 9.29 7.95
N LEU A 155 -18.82 9.45 7.10
CA LEU A 155 -20.11 10.05 7.48
C LEU A 155 -20.86 9.20 8.52
N GLU A 156 -20.91 7.88 8.36
CA GLU A 156 -21.54 7.01 9.36
C GLU A 156 -20.71 6.93 10.67
N LEU A 157 -19.38 7.03 10.62
CA LEU A 157 -18.55 7.13 11.82
C LEU A 157 -18.80 8.45 12.58
N GLU A 158 -18.87 9.59 11.88
CA GLU A 158 -19.23 10.88 12.48
C GLU A 158 -20.63 10.82 13.12
N LYS A 159 -21.61 10.26 12.42
CA LYS A 159 -22.99 10.06 12.90
C LYS A 159 -23.10 9.13 14.12
N LYS A 160 -22.20 8.15 14.24
CA LYS A 160 -22.08 7.26 15.43
C LYS A 160 -21.25 7.87 16.56
N GLY A 161 -20.94 9.18 16.48
CA GLY A 161 -20.35 9.96 17.56
C GLY A 161 -18.84 9.76 17.73
N TYR A 162 -18.13 9.32 16.69
CA TYR A 162 -16.67 9.32 16.67
C TYR A 162 -16.13 10.70 16.22
N ILE A 163 -14.87 10.96 16.53
CA ILE A 163 -14.04 11.95 15.83
C ILE A 163 -13.30 11.16 14.76
N VAL A 164 -13.27 11.66 13.52
CA VAL A 164 -12.59 10.96 12.41
C VAL A 164 -11.41 11.79 11.93
N ILE A 165 -10.24 11.17 11.86
CA ILE A 165 -9.07 11.76 11.19
C ILE A 165 -8.80 10.90 9.97
N THR A 166 -8.86 11.48 8.78
CA THR A 166 -8.73 10.73 7.53
C THR A 166 -7.53 11.20 6.71
N SER A 167 -6.88 10.28 6.01
CA SER A 167 -5.84 10.61 5.04
C SER A 167 -6.43 10.74 3.64
N VAL A 168 -5.91 11.67 2.84
CA VAL A 168 -6.25 11.88 1.43
C VAL A 168 -4.97 12.20 0.64
N ALA A 169 -4.86 11.75 -0.60
CA ALA A 169 -3.69 11.96 -1.45
C ALA A 169 -3.47 13.44 -1.82
N THR A 170 -4.54 14.20 -2.08
CA THR A 170 -4.42 15.58 -2.59
C THR A 170 -5.04 16.63 -1.63
N PRO A 171 -4.54 17.88 -1.64
CA PRO A 171 -5.11 18.95 -0.82
C PRO A 171 -6.52 19.37 -1.25
N GLU A 172 -6.92 19.17 -2.50
CA GLU A 172 -8.29 19.44 -2.99
C GLU A 172 -9.29 18.49 -2.34
N ALA A 173 -8.91 17.21 -2.20
CA ALA A 173 -9.72 16.19 -1.54
C ALA A 173 -9.95 16.49 -0.05
N VAL A 174 -9.03 17.21 0.63
CA VAL A 174 -9.23 17.73 2.00
C VAL A 174 -10.47 18.63 2.02
N GLY A 175 -10.53 19.60 1.11
CA GLY A 175 -11.65 20.55 1.01
C GLY A 175 -12.97 19.86 0.69
N GLU A 176 -12.96 18.86 -0.19
CA GLU A 176 -14.17 18.11 -0.51
C GLU A 176 -14.69 17.29 0.68
N VAL A 177 -13.81 16.54 1.36
CA VAL A 177 -14.21 15.67 2.48
C VAL A 177 -14.65 16.52 3.68
N GLU A 178 -13.91 17.57 4.06
CA GLU A 178 -14.27 18.42 5.19
C GLU A 178 -15.58 19.18 4.96
N ARG A 179 -15.82 19.71 3.75
CA ARG A 179 -17.08 20.40 3.39
C ARG A 179 -18.32 19.52 3.51
N ARG A 180 -18.19 18.20 3.35
CA ARG A 180 -19.30 17.24 3.46
C ARG A 180 -19.57 16.78 4.90
N CYS A 181 -18.78 17.21 5.89
CA CYS A 181 -18.82 16.76 7.28
C CYS A 181 -19.17 17.89 8.27
N HIS A 182 -19.54 17.53 9.50
CA HIS A 182 -20.07 18.46 10.52
C HIS A 182 -18.99 18.95 11.51
N GLY A 183 -17.74 19.05 11.07
CA GLY A 183 -16.62 19.53 11.87
C GLY A 183 -16.07 18.54 12.92
N TYR A 184 -16.54 17.29 12.97
CA TYR A 184 -15.89 16.22 13.75
C TYR A 184 -14.96 15.34 12.90
N VAL A 185 -14.74 15.74 11.65
CA VAL A 185 -13.85 15.11 10.69
C VAL A 185 -12.71 16.07 10.37
N ARG A 186 -11.47 15.58 10.35
CA ARG A 186 -10.29 16.27 9.83
C ARG A 186 -9.70 15.44 8.70
N ALA A 187 -9.50 16.03 7.52
CA ALA A 187 -8.73 15.41 6.46
C ALA A 187 -7.27 15.93 6.47
N LEU A 188 -6.32 15.04 6.21
CA LEU A 188 -4.89 15.30 6.22
C LEU A 188 -4.27 14.76 4.93
N VAL A 189 -3.37 15.53 4.32
CA VAL A 189 -2.67 15.10 3.11
C VAL A 189 -1.67 13.99 3.44
N LEU A 190 -1.68 12.94 2.63
CA LEU A 190 -0.78 11.79 2.61
C LEU A 190 -0.89 11.18 1.21
N ASP A 191 0.12 11.39 0.38
CA ASP A 191 0.24 10.64 -0.87
C ASP A 191 0.77 9.24 -0.54
N PRO A 192 0.02 8.16 -0.81
CA PRO A 192 0.49 6.80 -0.56
C PRO A 192 1.69 6.40 -1.45
N ALA A 193 1.86 7.03 -2.62
CA ALA A 193 2.95 6.75 -3.55
C ALA A 193 4.28 7.38 -3.11
N ALA A 194 4.25 8.58 -2.51
CA ALA A 194 5.42 9.29 -2.01
C ALA A 194 5.61 9.09 -0.49
N PRO A 195 6.50 8.19 -0.02
CA PRO A 195 6.74 7.95 1.41
C PRO A 195 7.22 9.18 2.16
N ASP A 196 7.87 10.13 1.48
CA ASP A 196 8.30 11.42 2.03
C ASP A 196 7.14 12.25 2.61
N THR A 197 5.89 11.96 2.23
CA THR A 197 4.71 12.61 2.82
C THR A 197 4.34 12.09 4.22
N ILE A 198 4.82 10.90 4.62
CA ILE A 198 4.46 10.25 5.89
C ILE A 198 4.86 11.09 7.11
N PRO A 199 6.07 11.69 7.22
CA PRO A 199 6.42 12.56 8.34
C PRO A 199 5.52 13.80 8.46
N TYR A 200 5.14 14.42 7.34
CA TYR A 200 4.22 15.57 7.32
C TYR A 200 2.81 15.17 7.74
N PHE A 201 2.33 14.00 7.29
CA PHE A 201 1.07 13.41 7.77
C PHE A 201 1.11 13.16 9.28
N LEU A 202 2.17 12.53 9.81
CA LEU A 202 2.32 12.22 11.23
C LEU A 202 2.44 13.48 12.12
N ARG A 203 3.12 14.53 11.64
CA ARG A 203 3.16 15.84 12.31
C ARG A 203 1.78 16.50 12.34
N SER A 204 1.08 16.50 11.21
CA SER A 204 -0.27 17.05 11.08
C SER A 204 -1.31 16.25 11.88
N PHE A 205 -1.13 14.94 11.98
CA PHE A 205 -1.90 14.03 12.82
C PHE A 205 -1.70 14.35 14.29
N SER A 206 -0.45 14.48 14.75
CA SER A 206 -0.11 14.84 16.14
C SER A 206 -0.66 16.21 16.53
N ASN A 207 -0.56 17.20 15.63
CA ASN A 207 -1.22 18.50 15.80
C ASN A 207 -2.75 18.35 15.88
N THR A 208 -3.35 17.47 15.07
CA THR A 208 -4.81 17.23 15.12
C THR A 208 -5.23 16.55 16.42
N LEU A 209 -4.41 15.67 17.00
CA LEU A 209 -4.66 15.09 18.33
C LEU A 209 -4.63 16.11 19.47
N SER A 210 -3.98 17.27 19.31
CA SER A 210 -3.99 18.36 20.29
C SER A 210 -5.10 19.40 20.08
N ARG A 211 -5.79 19.36 18.93
CA ARG A 211 -6.92 20.28 18.64
C ARG A 211 -8.18 19.88 19.40
N ARG A 212 -9.02 20.89 19.71
CA ARG A 212 -10.39 20.68 20.17
C ARG A 212 -11.31 20.43 18.96
N PHE A 213 -12.31 19.58 19.17
CA PHE A 213 -13.39 19.30 18.20
C PHE A 213 -14.74 19.77 18.78
N PRO A 214 -15.70 20.24 17.95
CA PRO A 214 -15.63 20.31 16.48
C PRO A 214 -14.73 21.46 15.99
N ILE A 215 -14.07 21.27 14.84
CA ILE A 215 -13.15 22.26 14.25
C ILE A 215 -13.88 23.48 13.64
N THR A 216 -15.20 23.39 13.47
CA THR A 216 -16.06 24.41 12.84
C THR A 216 -16.68 25.39 13.84
N ALA A 217 -16.55 25.17 15.14
CA ALA A 217 -17.04 26.07 16.17
C ALA A 217 -15.87 26.70 16.95
N ALA A 218 -15.95 28.00 17.21
CA ALA A 218 -15.13 28.62 18.24
C ALA A 218 -15.51 28.00 19.59
N GLY A 219 -14.60 27.22 20.16
CA GLY A 219 -14.86 26.50 21.42
C GLY A 219 -15.09 27.45 22.59
N ASP A 220 -15.97 27.07 23.52
CA ASP A 220 -16.20 27.80 24.76
C ASP A 220 -14.87 27.92 25.57
N PRO A 221 -14.40 29.14 25.88
CA PRO A 221 -13.17 29.37 26.65
C PRO A 221 -13.20 28.73 28.05
N TYR A 222 -14.39 28.52 28.62
CA TYR A 222 -14.59 28.01 29.97
C TYR A 222 -14.90 26.50 30.02
N ALA A 223 -15.09 25.85 28.86
CA ALA A 223 -15.27 24.41 28.80
C ALA A 223 -13.98 23.68 29.21
N SER A 224 -14.06 22.90 30.30
CA SER A 224 -12.92 22.18 30.87
C SER A 224 -12.14 21.44 29.80
N VAL A 225 -10.81 21.51 29.83
CA VAL A 225 -9.92 20.86 28.86
C VAL A 225 -10.38 19.41 28.67
N THR A 226 -10.85 19.10 27.46
CA THR A 226 -11.51 17.82 27.13
C THR A 226 -10.61 16.66 27.55
N ARG A 227 -11.12 15.81 28.44
CA ARG A 227 -10.31 14.74 29.07
C ARG A 227 -9.79 13.79 27.98
N ASP A 228 -8.49 13.55 27.97
CA ASP A 228 -7.72 12.64 27.11
C ASP A 228 -8.49 11.98 25.96
N MET A 229 -8.43 12.60 24.77
CA MET A 229 -8.83 11.92 23.54
C MET A 229 -7.88 10.75 23.27
N TYR A 230 -8.38 9.64 22.75
CA TYR A 230 -7.56 8.47 22.42
C TYR A 230 -7.93 7.86 21.08
N ILE A 231 -6.92 7.27 20.43
CA ILE A 231 -7.12 6.47 19.21
C ILE A 231 -7.84 5.19 19.59
N HIS A 232 -9.09 5.07 19.13
CA HIS A 232 -9.98 3.94 19.35
C HIS A 232 -9.86 2.92 18.21
N SER A 233 -9.73 3.37 16.96
CA SER A 233 -9.48 2.46 15.82
C SER A 233 -8.62 3.10 14.74
N VAL A 234 -7.86 2.28 14.02
CA VAL A 234 -7.23 2.60 12.73
C VAL A 234 -7.86 1.71 11.66
N ILE A 235 -8.17 2.29 10.50
CA ILE A 235 -8.77 1.62 9.33
C ILE A 235 -7.90 1.94 8.12
N SER A 236 -7.41 0.92 7.42
CA SER A 236 -6.71 1.09 6.14
C SER A 236 -7.63 0.71 4.97
N LEU A 237 -7.92 1.70 4.11
CA LEU A 237 -8.53 1.51 2.79
C LEU A 237 -7.52 1.63 1.65
N LEU A 238 -6.33 2.22 1.90
CA LEU A 238 -5.20 2.29 0.96
C LEU A 238 -4.74 0.92 0.45
N THR A 239 -5.04 -0.14 1.19
CA THR A 239 -4.72 -1.54 0.87
C THR A 239 -5.73 -2.18 -0.09
N LEU A 240 -6.75 -1.44 -0.55
CA LEU A 240 -7.66 -1.85 -1.62
C LEU A 240 -7.22 -1.25 -2.97
N PRO A 241 -7.34 -1.98 -4.09
CA PRO A 241 -6.96 -1.47 -5.40
C PRO A 241 -7.86 -0.31 -5.84
N SER A 242 -7.27 0.86 -6.07
CA SER A 242 -7.90 1.99 -6.74
C SER A 242 -7.63 1.94 -8.25
N PRO A 243 -8.61 2.20 -9.13
CA PRO A 243 -8.38 2.21 -10.58
C PRO A 243 -7.38 3.29 -11.04
N ALA A 244 -7.10 4.31 -10.21
CA ALA A 244 -6.10 5.33 -10.49
C ALA A 244 -4.65 4.88 -10.19
N THR A 245 -4.47 3.80 -9.42
CA THR A 245 -3.15 3.39 -8.90
C THR A 245 -2.81 1.92 -9.24
N ALA A 246 -3.81 1.08 -9.46
CA ALA A 246 -3.62 -0.33 -9.78
C ALA A 246 -3.15 -0.50 -11.24
N PRO A 247 -2.04 -1.22 -11.50
CA PRO A 247 -1.62 -1.55 -12.85
C PRO A 247 -2.72 -2.26 -13.65
N ALA A 248 -2.80 -1.97 -14.95
CA ALA A 248 -3.74 -2.65 -15.83
C ALA A 248 -3.51 -4.17 -15.80
N PRO A 249 -4.57 -5.01 -15.84
CA PRO A 249 -4.42 -6.45 -15.86
C PRO A 249 -3.60 -6.90 -17.08
N ALA A 250 -2.51 -7.64 -16.86
CA ALA A 250 -1.57 -8.02 -17.91
C ALA A 250 -0.78 -9.30 -17.52
N PRO A 251 -0.13 -9.98 -18.49
CA PRO A 251 0.82 -11.06 -18.20
C PRO A 251 1.93 -10.60 -17.25
N LEU A 252 2.51 -11.53 -16.48
CA LEU A 252 3.59 -11.18 -15.55
C LEU A 252 4.84 -10.63 -16.27
N GLU A 253 5.12 -11.11 -17.49
CA GLU A 253 6.21 -10.58 -18.33
C GLU A 253 5.98 -9.13 -18.79
N HIS A 254 4.72 -8.69 -18.87
CA HIS A 254 4.34 -7.33 -19.25
C HIS A 254 4.40 -6.34 -18.08
N LEU A 255 4.56 -6.80 -16.84
CA LEU A 255 4.46 -5.95 -15.64
C LEU A 255 5.80 -5.20 -15.40
N PRO A 256 5.87 -3.85 -15.57
CA PRO A 256 7.08 -3.10 -15.26
C PRO A 256 7.33 -3.06 -13.74
N LEU A 257 8.22 -3.94 -13.27
CA LEU A 257 8.49 -4.14 -11.84
C LEU A 257 9.08 -2.89 -11.15
N ARG A 258 9.87 -2.09 -11.87
CA ARG A 258 10.57 -0.92 -11.31
C ARG A 258 9.72 0.36 -11.24
N GLU A 259 8.63 0.44 -12.00
CA GLU A 259 7.85 1.67 -12.19
C GLU A 259 6.42 1.50 -11.65
N SER A 260 5.53 0.84 -12.42
CA SER A 260 4.13 0.70 -12.01
C SER A 260 3.95 -0.23 -10.81
N TYR A 261 4.71 -1.33 -10.73
CA TYR A 261 4.59 -2.25 -9.59
C TYR A 261 5.23 -1.69 -8.31
N SER A 262 6.38 -1.02 -8.39
CA SER A 262 7.03 -0.41 -7.23
C SER A 262 6.15 0.68 -6.60
N THR A 263 5.58 1.57 -7.42
CA THR A 263 4.63 2.61 -7.00
C THR A 263 3.35 2.02 -6.39
N TYR A 264 2.81 0.96 -7.00
CA TYR A 264 1.64 0.26 -6.47
C TYR A 264 1.94 -0.45 -5.14
N LEU A 265 3.09 -1.13 -5.02
CA LEU A 265 3.55 -1.78 -3.80
C LEU A 265 3.82 -0.76 -2.68
N GLN A 266 4.45 0.37 -3.01
CA GLN A 266 4.65 1.47 -2.08
C GLN A 266 3.30 1.95 -1.51
N SER A 267 2.33 2.20 -2.39
CA SER A 267 1.01 2.70 -2.04
C SER A 267 0.15 1.73 -1.24
N THR A 268 0.17 0.44 -1.60
CA THR A 268 -0.78 -0.57 -1.09
C THR A 268 -0.18 -1.54 -0.06
N HIS A 269 1.13 -1.54 0.14
CA HIS A 269 1.83 -2.38 1.12
C HIS A 269 2.71 -1.57 2.07
N ILE A 270 3.68 -0.81 1.55
CA ILE A 270 4.74 -0.19 2.37
C ILE A 270 4.19 0.98 3.20
N THR A 271 3.62 2.00 2.55
CA THR A 271 3.09 3.21 3.21
C THR A 271 2.03 2.88 4.29
N PRO A 272 1.03 1.99 4.05
CA PRO A 272 0.08 1.60 5.08
C PRO A 272 0.72 0.90 6.29
N LEU A 273 1.75 0.08 6.08
CA LEU A 273 2.46 -0.61 7.17
C LEU A 273 3.36 0.34 7.96
N GLN A 274 4.06 1.27 7.31
CA GLN A 274 4.84 2.32 7.97
C GLN A 274 3.96 3.20 8.87
N ILE A 275 2.78 3.62 8.40
CA ILE A 275 1.83 4.37 9.22
C ILE A 275 1.32 3.54 10.41
N LEU A 276 1.04 2.25 10.22
CA LEU A 276 0.67 1.37 11.33
C LEU A 276 1.81 1.22 12.35
N GLN A 277 3.07 1.09 11.91
CA GLN A 277 4.25 1.09 12.79
C GLN A 277 4.33 2.38 13.62
N SER A 278 4.12 3.55 13.01
CA SER A 278 4.13 4.84 13.70
C SER A 278 2.96 5.05 14.65
N LEU A 279 1.77 4.50 14.35
CA LEU A 279 0.57 4.61 15.19
C LEU A 279 0.51 3.57 16.33
N LEU A 280 1.21 2.45 16.22
CA LEU A 280 1.26 1.40 17.26
C LEU A 280 1.71 1.93 18.65
N PRO A 281 2.78 2.76 18.78
CA PRO A 281 3.11 3.44 20.03
C PRO A 281 1.95 4.20 20.67
N LEU A 282 1.15 4.93 19.88
CA LEU A 282 -0.02 5.68 20.35
C LEU A 282 -1.19 4.78 20.73
N LEU A 283 -1.34 3.62 20.07
CA LEU A 283 -2.30 2.58 20.44
C LEU A 283 -1.91 1.87 21.76
N ARG A 284 -0.62 1.76 22.08
CA ARG A 284 -0.14 1.25 23.39
C ARG A 284 -0.37 2.25 24.52
N GLN A 285 -0.07 3.52 24.28
CA GLN A 285 -0.25 4.58 25.29
C GLN A 285 -1.72 4.64 25.75
N THR A 286 -1.90 4.43 27.06
CA THR A 286 -3.20 4.49 27.74
C THR A 286 -3.17 5.66 28.71
N ARG A 287 -3.46 6.86 28.20
CA ARG A 287 -3.60 8.07 29.02
C ARG A 287 -4.93 8.00 29.79
N GLY A 288 -4.87 8.12 31.11
CA GLY A 288 -6.02 8.16 32.01
C GLY A 288 -6.10 7.01 33.01
N HIS A 289 -6.06 7.34 34.29
CA HIS A 289 -6.20 6.40 35.42
C HIS A 289 -7.68 5.97 35.57
N GLY A 290 -8.06 4.86 34.93
CA GLY A 290 -9.43 4.34 35.02
C GLY A 290 -9.66 3.05 34.23
N SER A 291 -10.32 2.06 34.84
CA SER A 291 -10.52 0.69 34.33
C SER A 291 -11.55 0.55 33.19
N SER A 292 -11.76 1.60 32.39
CA SER A 292 -12.83 1.71 31.37
C SER A 292 -12.32 2.08 29.97
N HIS A 293 -11.02 1.99 29.71
CA HIS A 293 -10.49 2.16 28.36
C HIS A 293 -10.99 1.04 27.44
N GLY A 294 -11.54 1.43 26.28
CA GLY A 294 -12.18 0.51 25.35
C GLY A 294 -11.19 -0.40 24.63
N LYS A 295 -11.68 -1.55 24.14
CA LYS A 295 -10.95 -2.37 23.16
C LYS A 295 -10.67 -1.53 21.92
N LYS A 296 -9.39 -1.36 21.58
CA LYS A 296 -8.91 -0.66 20.38
C LYS A 296 -8.85 -1.63 19.19
N SER A 297 -8.97 -1.14 17.97
CA SER A 297 -8.89 -1.98 16.76
C SER A 297 -7.94 -1.44 15.67
N ILE A 298 -7.22 -2.33 15.02
CA ILE A 298 -6.54 -2.10 13.76
C ILE A 298 -7.29 -2.91 12.71
N ILE A 299 -7.80 -2.27 11.67
CA ILE A 299 -8.60 -2.92 10.62
C ILE A 299 -7.93 -2.66 9.28
N VAL A 300 -7.60 -3.73 8.56
CA VAL A 300 -6.99 -3.64 7.22
C VAL A 300 -7.93 -4.30 6.21
N CYS A 301 -8.34 -3.54 5.20
CA CYS A 301 -9.23 -3.99 4.15
C CYS A 301 -8.41 -4.47 2.94
N LEU A 302 -8.62 -5.71 2.50
CA LEU A 302 -7.88 -6.33 1.39
C LEU A 302 -8.84 -6.88 0.33
N PRO A 303 -8.50 -6.83 -0.96
CA PRO A 303 -9.31 -7.43 -2.01
C PRO A 303 -9.40 -8.94 -1.82
N ALA A 304 -10.63 -9.46 -1.70
CA ALA A 304 -10.88 -10.87 -1.40
C ALA A 304 -10.48 -11.81 -2.54
N THR A 305 -10.44 -11.34 -3.79
CA THR A 305 -9.89 -12.07 -4.94
C THR A 305 -8.39 -12.27 -4.77
N ASP A 306 -7.67 -11.17 -4.56
CA ASP A 306 -6.22 -11.10 -4.77
C ASP A 306 -5.47 -11.58 -3.51
N ALA A 307 -6.04 -11.35 -2.32
CA ALA A 307 -5.47 -11.80 -1.05
C ALA A 307 -5.75 -13.28 -0.71
N ARG A 308 -6.70 -13.94 -1.39
CA ARG A 308 -7.14 -15.32 -1.07
C ARG A 308 -6.84 -16.34 -2.16
N VAL A 309 -7.04 -15.97 -3.42
CA VAL A 309 -6.98 -16.89 -4.56
C VAL A 309 -5.85 -16.47 -5.49
N GLY A 310 -5.78 -15.19 -5.85
CA GLY A 310 -4.91 -14.70 -6.92
C GLY A 310 -5.46 -15.11 -8.28
N VAL A 311 -5.93 -14.13 -9.07
CA VAL A 311 -6.46 -14.41 -10.41
C VAL A 311 -5.37 -14.22 -11.48
N PRO A 312 -5.39 -14.99 -12.57
CA PRO A 312 -4.52 -14.74 -13.72
C PRO A 312 -4.62 -13.30 -14.21
N PHE A 313 -3.49 -12.77 -14.71
CA PHE A 313 -3.33 -11.38 -15.16
C PHE A 313 -3.51 -10.28 -14.07
N GLY A 314 -3.76 -10.66 -12.81
CA GLY A 314 -3.83 -9.77 -11.63
C GLY A 314 -2.59 -9.86 -10.73
N SER A 315 -1.41 -10.07 -11.31
CA SER A 315 -0.19 -10.42 -10.56
C SER A 315 0.26 -9.34 -9.58
N ALA A 316 0.28 -8.07 -10.00
CA ALA A 316 0.64 -6.94 -9.15
C ALA A 316 -0.25 -6.84 -7.90
N GLN A 317 -1.57 -6.96 -8.11
CA GLN A 317 -2.59 -6.91 -7.08
C GLN A 317 -2.45 -8.10 -6.11
N ALA A 318 -2.31 -9.31 -6.64
CA ALA A 318 -2.16 -10.53 -5.84
C ALA A 318 -0.88 -10.52 -4.99
N MET A 319 0.26 -10.15 -5.57
CA MET A 319 1.53 -10.07 -4.84
C MET A 319 1.47 -9.07 -3.67
N SER A 320 0.98 -7.85 -3.92
CA SER A 320 0.86 -6.84 -2.85
C SER A 320 -0.16 -7.24 -1.78
N ALA A 321 -1.36 -7.69 -2.18
CA ALA A 321 -2.41 -8.07 -1.26
C ALA A 321 -2.02 -9.28 -0.39
N ALA A 322 -1.34 -10.28 -0.95
CA ALA A 322 -0.81 -11.42 -0.21
C ALA A 322 0.31 -11.02 0.76
N ALA A 323 1.23 -10.14 0.35
CA ALA A 323 2.28 -9.61 1.23
C ALA A 323 1.69 -8.84 2.42
N THR A 324 0.74 -7.94 2.17
CA THR A 324 0.03 -7.18 3.23
C THR A 324 -0.76 -8.12 4.14
N LEU A 325 -1.44 -9.14 3.60
CA LEU A 325 -2.15 -10.13 4.41
C LEU A 325 -1.22 -10.83 5.41
N ARG A 326 -0.04 -11.29 4.96
CA ARG A 326 0.94 -11.96 5.82
C ARG A 326 1.55 -11.01 6.84
N GLY A 327 1.87 -9.77 6.47
CA GLY A 327 2.32 -8.74 7.42
C GLY A 327 1.32 -8.50 8.56
N VAL A 328 0.02 -8.38 8.23
CA VAL A 328 -1.04 -8.18 9.23
C VAL A 328 -1.31 -9.44 10.06
N GLU A 329 -1.15 -10.64 9.50
CA GLU A 329 -1.16 -11.89 10.27
C GLU A 329 -0.02 -11.98 11.28
N ILE A 330 1.20 -11.58 10.90
CA ILE A 330 2.38 -11.55 11.77
C ILE A 330 2.17 -10.52 12.89
N LEU A 331 1.78 -9.27 12.57
CA LEU A 331 1.46 -8.24 13.55
C LEU A 331 0.39 -8.69 14.57
N ARG A 332 -0.63 -9.46 14.13
CA ARG A 332 -1.62 -10.06 15.04
C ARG A 332 -0.98 -11.07 15.99
N ARG A 333 -0.04 -11.90 15.52
CA ARG A 333 0.68 -12.89 16.35
C ARG A 333 1.60 -12.19 17.35
N GLU A 334 2.34 -11.18 16.91
CA GLU A 334 3.20 -10.35 17.76
C GLU A 334 2.41 -9.67 18.89
N ILE A 335 1.29 -9.00 18.56
CA ILE A 335 0.43 -8.36 19.57
C ILE A 335 -0.14 -9.39 20.55
N ARG A 336 -0.50 -10.59 20.09
CA ARG A 336 -0.98 -11.68 20.97
C ARG A 336 0.12 -12.24 21.87
N ALA A 337 1.34 -12.40 21.37
CA ALA A 337 2.50 -12.84 22.15
C ALA A 337 2.86 -11.78 23.21
N ALA A 338 3.00 -10.52 22.82
CA ALA A 338 3.22 -9.40 23.73
C ALA A 338 2.09 -9.29 24.78
N ALA A 339 0.83 -9.53 24.40
CA ALA A 339 -0.31 -9.55 25.33
C ALA A 339 -0.32 -10.72 26.34
N SER A 340 0.50 -11.76 26.15
CA SER A 340 0.71 -12.81 27.15
C SER A 340 1.78 -12.47 28.19
N THR A 341 2.74 -11.60 27.84
CA THR A 341 3.83 -11.14 28.72
C THR A 341 3.55 -9.76 29.35
N ASP A 342 2.57 -9.02 28.84
CA ASP A 342 2.23 -7.66 29.26
C ASP A 342 1.34 -7.62 30.53
N GLU A 343 1.97 -7.35 31.67
CA GLU A 343 1.26 -7.13 32.96
C GLU A 343 0.29 -5.95 32.91
N THR A 344 0.58 -4.91 32.11
CA THR A 344 -0.25 -3.70 31.99
C THR A 344 -1.57 -3.96 31.26
N LYS A 345 -1.68 -5.11 30.56
CA LYS A 345 -2.82 -5.55 29.74
C LYS A 345 -3.20 -4.53 28.64
N THR A 346 -2.30 -3.61 28.28
CA THR A 346 -2.52 -2.62 27.22
C THR A 346 -2.53 -3.29 25.85
N MET A 347 -1.59 -4.21 25.60
CA MET A 347 -1.52 -4.99 24.36
C MET A 347 -2.75 -5.89 24.18
N LYS A 348 -3.28 -6.45 25.28
CA LYS A 348 -4.50 -7.29 25.29
C LYS A 348 -5.76 -6.56 24.82
N ASN A 349 -5.76 -5.22 24.85
CA ASN A 349 -6.88 -4.40 24.39
C ASN A 349 -6.80 -4.05 22.90
N ILE A 350 -5.72 -4.36 22.18
CA ILE A 350 -5.56 -4.09 20.74
C ILE A 350 -5.99 -5.32 19.93
N LYS A 351 -6.99 -5.15 19.05
CA LYS A 351 -7.49 -6.20 18.16
C LYS A 351 -7.09 -5.93 16.70
N VAL A 352 -6.37 -6.84 16.08
CA VAL A 352 -6.03 -6.77 14.64
C VAL A 352 -7.03 -7.57 13.81
N VAL A 353 -7.75 -6.90 12.91
CA VAL A 353 -8.81 -7.45 12.06
C VAL A 353 -8.42 -7.30 10.59
N VAL A 354 -8.59 -8.37 9.82
CA VAL A 354 -8.51 -8.31 8.35
C VAL A 354 -9.93 -8.39 7.81
N VAL A 355 -10.26 -7.52 6.88
CA VAL A 355 -11.54 -7.52 6.16
C VAL A 355 -11.26 -7.87 4.70
N ASP A 356 -11.64 -9.08 4.30
CA ASP A 356 -11.63 -9.53 2.91
C ASP A 356 -12.83 -8.88 2.19
N VAL A 357 -12.56 -7.93 1.29
CA VAL A 357 -13.54 -7.11 0.55
C VAL A 357 -13.69 -7.64 -0.87
N GLY A 358 -14.88 -8.13 -1.22
CA GLY A 358 -15.27 -8.49 -2.58
C GLY A 358 -15.84 -7.29 -3.34
N THR A 359 -16.64 -7.54 -4.38
CA THR A 359 -17.22 -6.46 -5.19
C THR A 359 -18.27 -5.68 -4.39
N VAL A 360 -18.00 -4.40 -4.15
CA VAL A 360 -18.86 -3.45 -3.42
C VAL A 360 -18.96 -2.16 -4.22
N GLY A 361 -20.16 -1.59 -4.36
CA GLY A 361 -20.38 -0.36 -5.14
C GLY A 361 -21.65 -0.40 -5.99
N THR A 362 -21.75 0.53 -6.94
CA THR A 362 -22.84 0.56 -7.93
C THR A 362 -22.53 -0.34 -9.13
N PRO A 363 -23.53 -0.93 -9.80
CA PRO A 363 -23.31 -1.82 -10.95
C PRO A 363 -22.51 -1.21 -12.11
N ALA A 364 -22.62 0.11 -12.30
CA ALA A 364 -21.88 0.84 -13.34
C ALA A 364 -20.35 0.78 -13.16
N ALA A 365 -19.85 0.68 -11.93
CA ALA A 365 -18.41 0.55 -11.66
C ALA A 365 -17.86 -0.87 -11.90
N ALA A 366 -18.72 -1.86 -12.17
CA ALA A 366 -18.35 -3.26 -12.35
C ALA A 366 -18.38 -3.72 -13.83
N GLN A 367 -18.74 -2.84 -14.76
CA GLN A 367 -18.77 -3.13 -16.19
C GLN A 367 -17.46 -2.66 -16.85
N ARG A 368 -16.54 -3.60 -17.12
CA ARG A 368 -15.44 -3.38 -18.09
C ARG A 368 -15.99 -3.62 -19.49
N PRO A 369 -16.14 -2.62 -20.37
CA PRO A 369 -16.50 -2.85 -21.77
C PRO A 369 -15.43 -3.65 -22.49
N ALA A 370 -15.83 -4.45 -23.50
CA ALA A 370 -14.89 -5.23 -24.32
C ALA A 370 -13.83 -4.36 -25.04
N ALA A 371 -14.13 -3.08 -25.27
CA ALA A 371 -13.18 -2.09 -25.78
C ALA A 371 -11.95 -1.90 -24.87
N ASP A 372 -12.09 -2.02 -23.54
CA ASP A 372 -10.97 -1.91 -22.61
C ASP A 372 -9.99 -3.07 -22.74
N VAL A 373 -10.46 -4.24 -23.20
CA VAL A 373 -9.63 -5.45 -23.37
C VAL A 373 -8.65 -5.25 -24.51
N GLN A 374 -9.16 -4.85 -25.68
CA GLN A 374 -8.34 -4.55 -26.85
C GLN A 374 -7.37 -3.41 -26.54
N ARG A 375 -7.84 -2.36 -25.87
CA ARG A 375 -7.03 -1.22 -25.44
C ARG A 375 -5.93 -1.59 -24.44
N THR A 376 -6.20 -2.51 -23.52
CA THR A 376 -5.17 -3.02 -22.60
C THR A 376 -4.10 -3.81 -23.36
N MET A 377 -4.50 -4.56 -24.39
CA MET A 377 -3.59 -5.32 -25.26
C MET A 377 -2.88 -4.48 -26.33
N GLU A 378 -3.21 -3.20 -26.55
CA GLU A 378 -2.56 -2.34 -27.55
C GLU A 378 -1.06 -2.24 -27.29
N ASN A 379 -0.67 -2.00 -26.04
CA ASN A 379 0.72 -1.79 -25.62
C ASN A 379 1.56 -3.08 -25.51
N TRP A 380 0.95 -4.26 -25.66
CA TRP A 380 1.67 -5.54 -25.57
C TRP A 380 2.52 -5.77 -26.82
N SER A 381 3.59 -6.53 -26.67
CA SER A 381 4.39 -7.06 -27.79
C SER A 381 3.59 -8.08 -28.61
N THR A 382 4.01 -8.29 -29.86
CA THR A 382 3.38 -9.28 -30.75
C THR A 382 3.43 -10.70 -30.16
N SER A 383 4.52 -11.06 -29.48
CA SER A 383 4.67 -12.32 -28.74
C SER A 383 3.66 -12.43 -27.60
N GLU A 384 3.53 -11.41 -26.75
CA GLU A 384 2.56 -11.42 -25.64
C GLU A 384 1.12 -11.57 -26.15
N LYS A 385 0.76 -10.88 -27.24
CA LYS A 385 -0.58 -11.00 -27.86
C LYS A 385 -0.82 -12.41 -28.42
N MET A 386 0.19 -13.04 -29.02
CA MET A 386 0.06 -14.42 -29.53
C MET A 386 -0.07 -15.45 -28.40
N PHE A 387 0.75 -15.37 -27.35
CA PHE A 387 0.74 -16.39 -26.28
C PHE A 387 -0.36 -16.19 -25.24
N TYR A 388 -0.66 -14.94 -24.84
CA TYR A 388 -1.60 -14.65 -23.75
C TYR A 388 -2.91 -14.02 -24.22
N GLY A 389 -3.00 -13.47 -25.43
CA GLY A 389 -4.14 -12.68 -25.87
C GLY A 389 -5.48 -13.42 -25.82
N ILE A 390 -5.53 -14.68 -26.26
CA ILE A 390 -6.74 -15.51 -26.20
C ILE A 390 -7.17 -15.78 -24.75
N ALA A 391 -6.20 -16.14 -23.89
CA ALA A 391 -6.45 -16.39 -22.48
C ALA A 391 -6.95 -15.11 -21.77
N PHE A 392 -6.30 -13.97 -22.01
CA PHE A 392 -6.69 -12.68 -21.46
C PHE A 392 -8.09 -12.25 -21.91
N ALA A 393 -8.38 -12.29 -23.22
CA ALA A 393 -9.71 -11.99 -23.74
C ALA A 393 -10.78 -12.88 -23.09
N SER A 394 -10.50 -14.19 -22.94
CA SER A 394 -11.42 -15.10 -22.25
C SER A 394 -11.64 -14.75 -20.76
N THR A 395 -10.64 -14.24 -20.03
CA THR A 395 -10.83 -13.75 -18.65
C THR A 395 -11.67 -12.48 -18.58
N ALA A 396 -11.54 -11.60 -19.57
CA ALA A 396 -12.34 -10.38 -19.61
C ALA A 396 -13.80 -10.66 -19.99
N GLU A 397 -14.05 -11.58 -20.94
CA GLU A 397 -15.40 -12.06 -21.31
C GLU A 397 -16.06 -12.83 -20.15
N ALA A 398 -15.35 -13.79 -19.53
CA ALA A 398 -15.85 -14.53 -18.37
C ALA A 398 -15.97 -13.65 -17.11
N GLY A 399 -15.31 -12.49 -17.10
CA GLY A 399 -15.33 -11.50 -16.03
C GLY A 399 -16.62 -10.66 -15.92
N SER A 400 -17.66 -10.97 -16.72
CA SER A 400 -18.97 -10.30 -16.67
C SER A 400 -19.46 -10.12 -15.22
N GLY A 401 -19.50 -8.86 -14.79
CA GLY A 401 -19.35 -8.51 -13.38
C GLY A 401 -20.41 -9.11 -12.45
N ARG A 402 -19.95 -9.80 -11.39
CA ARG A 402 -20.83 -10.17 -10.27
C ARG A 402 -21.51 -8.92 -9.73
N LYS A 403 -22.84 -8.95 -9.59
CA LYS A 403 -23.62 -7.82 -9.07
C LYS A 403 -23.02 -7.33 -7.74
N PRO A 404 -22.54 -6.08 -7.66
CA PRO A 404 -21.86 -5.60 -6.46
C PRO A 404 -22.81 -5.53 -5.27
N THR A 405 -22.26 -5.74 -4.08
CA THR A 405 -22.97 -5.48 -2.83
C THR A 405 -23.07 -3.98 -2.58
N ASP A 406 -24.17 -3.53 -1.96
CA ASP A 406 -24.33 -2.14 -1.57
C ASP A 406 -23.27 -1.69 -0.56
N VAL A 407 -22.79 -0.46 -0.72
CA VAL A 407 -21.76 0.16 0.13
C VAL A 407 -22.20 0.20 1.59
N SER A 408 -23.51 0.29 1.86
CA SER A 408 -24.06 0.27 3.22
C SER A 408 -23.75 -1.03 4.00
N GLU A 409 -23.63 -2.20 3.34
CA GLU A 409 -23.25 -3.44 4.05
C GLU A 409 -21.78 -3.42 4.47
N PHE A 410 -20.91 -2.83 3.64
CA PHE A 410 -19.50 -2.60 3.98
C PHE A 410 -19.38 -1.62 5.15
N VAL A 411 -19.98 -0.44 5.03
CA VAL A 411 -19.94 0.59 6.08
C VAL A 411 -20.51 0.07 7.40
N ARG A 412 -21.66 -0.63 7.37
CA ARG A 412 -22.23 -1.24 8.57
C ARG A 412 -21.29 -2.25 9.20
N THR A 413 -20.66 -3.11 8.41
CA THR A 413 -19.71 -4.10 8.94
C THR A 413 -18.52 -3.41 9.60
N MET A 414 -17.95 -2.39 8.97
CA MET A 414 -16.85 -1.61 9.53
C MET A 414 -17.24 -0.94 10.87
N VAL A 415 -18.41 -0.28 10.94
CA VAL A 415 -18.91 0.33 12.18
C VAL A 415 -19.19 -0.71 13.28
N ASP A 416 -19.68 -1.90 12.92
CA ASP A 416 -19.91 -3.00 13.86
C ASP A 416 -18.57 -3.52 14.44
N VAL A 417 -17.51 -3.61 13.64
CA VAL A 417 -16.15 -3.98 14.08
C VAL A 417 -15.55 -2.91 14.99
N VAL A 418 -15.52 -1.65 14.55
CA VAL A 418 -15.00 -0.51 15.33
C VAL A 418 -15.72 -0.42 16.68
N SER A 419 -17.05 -0.54 16.68
CA SER A 419 -17.83 -0.46 17.93
C SER A 419 -17.78 -1.72 18.79
N ASN A 420 -17.12 -2.80 18.34
CA ASN A 420 -17.20 -4.14 18.95
C ASN A 420 -18.67 -4.55 19.23
N GLY A 421 -19.56 -4.26 18.29
CA GLY A 421 -21.02 -4.49 18.40
C GLY A 421 -21.78 -3.55 19.35
N LYS A 422 -21.13 -2.62 20.06
CA LYS A 422 -21.78 -1.77 21.07
C LYS A 422 -22.68 -0.67 20.49
N LYS A 423 -22.43 -0.20 19.25
CA LYS A 423 -23.18 0.90 18.59
C LYS A 423 -24.04 0.43 17.39
N SER A 424 -24.18 -0.88 17.21
CA SER A 424 -24.97 -1.48 16.11
C SER A 424 -26.47 -1.30 16.30
N ASP A 425 -27.20 -1.02 15.21
CA ASP A 425 -28.66 -0.90 15.26
C ASP A 425 -29.32 -2.29 15.27
N ARG A 426 -29.87 -2.61 16.44
CA ARG A 426 -30.38 -3.92 16.85
C ARG A 426 -31.72 -4.31 16.21
N ARG A 427 -32.08 -3.72 15.06
CA ARG A 427 -33.40 -3.85 14.38
C ARG A 427 -33.46 -4.91 13.28
N THR A 428 -32.37 -5.59 12.94
CA THR A 428 -32.36 -6.63 11.89
C THR A 428 -32.36 -8.03 12.51
N VAL A 429 -33.44 -8.80 12.29
CA VAL A 429 -33.71 -10.10 12.95
C VAL A 429 -32.60 -11.14 12.72
N GLY A 430 -31.90 -11.11 11.58
CA GLY A 430 -30.76 -11.99 11.29
C GLY A 430 -29.45 -11.69 12.06
N ALA A 431 -29.37 -10.58 12.80
CA ALA A 431 -28.14 -10.19 13.49
C ALA A 431 -27.81 -11.10 14.69
N ILE A 432 -28.81 -11.71 15.35
CA ILE A 432 -28.60 -12.52 16.57
C ILE A 432 -27.94 -13.87 16.23
N ALA A 433 -28.36 -14.51 15.14
CA ALA A 433 -27.68 -15.70 14.61
C ALA A 433 -26.21 -15.38 14.23
N ARG A 434 -25.97 -14.23 13.58
CA ARG A 434 -24.61 -13.77 13.27
C ARG A 434 -23.80 -13.33 14.50
N LEU A 435 -24.41 -12.92 15.62
CA LEU A 435 -23.66 -12.53 16.84
C LEU A 435 -23.34 -13.71 17.76
N GLY A 436 -24.25 -14.68 17.90
CA GLY A 436 -24.01 -15.90 18.70
C GLY A 436 -22.95 -16.80 18.08
N LEU A 437 -23.11 -17.15 16.79
CA LEU A 437 -22.14 -17.95 16.06
C LEU A 437 -20.95 -17.13 15.57
N GLY A 438 -21.12 -15.85 15.23
CA GLY A 438 -20.03 -15.03 14.70
C GLY A 438 -18.93 -14.72 15.70
N GLY A 439 -19.21 -14.69 17.01
CA GLY A 439 -18.16 -14.61 18.03
C GLY A 439 -17.25 -15.84 18.03
N PHE A 440 -17.84 -17.03 17.89
CA PHE A 440 -17.12 -18.31 17.82
C PHE A 440 -16.41 -18.49 16.48
N HIS A 441 -17.07 -18.15 15.37
CA HIS A 441 -16.52 -18.17 14.02
C HIS A 441 -15.37 -17.15 13.85
N GLN A 442 -15.47 -15.94 14.45
CA GLN A 442 -14.39 -14.96 14.44
C GLN A 442 -13.18 -15.38 15.30
N TRP A 443 -13.43 -16.12 16.38
CA TRP A 443 -12.38 -16.73 17.21
C TRP A 443 -11.65 -17.85 16.45
N ILE A 444 -12.38 -18.75 15.78
CA ILE A 444 -11.84 -19.85 14.96
C ILE A 444 -11.09 -19.33 13.72
N HIS A 445 -11.65 -18.37 12.98
CA HIS A 445 -11.04 -17.82 11.76
C HIS A 445 -10.05 -16.67 12.01
N GLY A 446 -9.57 -16.50 13.24
CA GLY A 446 -8.42 -15.64 13.56
C GLY A 446 -8.64 -14.14 13.31
N ASP A 447 -9.80 -13.61 13.70
CA ASP A 447 -10.18 -12.19 13.51
C ASP A 447 -10.23 -11.73 12.04
N ARG A 448 -10.58 -12.64 11.12
CA ARG A 448 -10.92 -12.34 9.73
C ARG A 448 -12.42 -12.12 9.55
N ILE A 449 -12.79 -11.20 8.66
CA ILE A 449 -14.17 -10.86 8.31
C ILE A 449 -14.28 -10.75 6.80
N VAL A 450 -15.43 -11.11 6.25
CA VAL A 450 -15.63 -11.23 4.80
C VAL A 450 -16.87 -10.44 4.39
N VAL A 451 -16.71 -9.52 3.44
CA VAL A 451 -17.69 -8.48 3.08
C VAL A 451 -17.75 -8.30 1.55
N GLY A 452 -18.92 -8.07 0.99
CA GLY A 452 -19.09 -7.82 -0.44
C GLY A 452 -19.27 -9.08 -1.29
N ALA A 453 -19.61 -8.86 -2.57
CA ALA A 453 -19.99 -9.95 -3.48
C ALA A 453 -18.78 -10.85 -3.81
N GLY A 454 -19.00 -12.16 -3.81
CA GLY A 454 -17.95 -13.16 -4.07
C GLY A 454 -16.92 -13.37 -2.96
N ALA A 455 -16.79 -12.45 -1.98
CA ALA A 455 -15.74 -12.50 -0.96
C ALA A 455 -15.76 -13.81 -0.15
N ARG A 456 -16.95 -14.33 0.17
CA ARG A 456 -17.10 -15.64 0.85
C ARG A 456 -16.74 -16.81 -0.05
N THR A 457 -17.05 -16.73 -1.34
CA THR A 457 -16.67 -17.73 -2.33
C THR A 457 -15.15 -17.83 -2.43
N TYR A 458 -14.44 -16.69 -2.53
CA TYR A 458 -12.98 -16.67 -2.56
C TYR A 458 -12.35 -17.12 -1.23
N ALA A 459 -12.94 -16.73 -0.09
CA ALA A 459 -12.50 -17.20 1.21
C ALA A 459 -12.65 -18.73 1.39
N LEU A 460 -13.70 -19.34 0.83
CA LEU A 460 -13.88 -20.80 0.81
C LEU A 460 -12.94 -21.47 -0.19
N ALA A 461 -12.81 -20.92 -1.40
CA ALA A 461 -11.90 -21.40 -2.44
C ALA A 461 -10.44 -21.47 -1.96
N SER A 462 -10.01 -20.53 -1.11
CA SER A 462 -8.66 -20.54 -0.51
C SER A 462 -8.35 -21.69 0.46
N TYR A 463 -9.33 -22.56 0.77
CA TYR A 463 -9.09 -23.81 1.52
C TYR A 463 -9.06 -25.05 0.62
N LEU A 464 -9.32 -24.92 -0.68
CA LEU A 464 -9.20 -26.03 -1.63
C LEU A 464 -7.72 -26.35 -1.88
N PRO A 465 -7.36 -27.62 -2.11
CA PRO A 465 -6.06 -27.98 -2.67
C PRO A 465 -5.81 -27.23 -3.99
N SER A 466 -4.58 -26.82 -4.25
CA SER A 466 -4.21 -26.04 -5.45
C SER A 466 -4.70 -26.70 -6.73
N LEU A 467 -4.49 -28.01 -6.89
CA LEU A 467 -4.97 -28.77 -8.06
C LEU A 467 -6.48 -28.59 -8.35
N ILE A 468 -7.31 -28.54 -7.31
CA ILE A 468 -8.77 -28.35 -7.46
C ILE A 468 -9.08 -26.88 -7.74
N LEU A 469 -8.39 -25.96 -7.07
CA LEU A 469 -8.54 -24.52 -7.29
C LEU A 469 -8.14 -24.13 -8.71
N ASP A 470 -7.00 -24.61 -9.19
CA ASP A 470 -6.46 -24.39 -10.52
C ASP A 470 -7.37 -25.03 -11.58
N ALA A 471 -7.91 -26.23 -11.36
CA ALA A 471 -8.91 -26.83 -12.25
C ALA A 471 -10.19 -25.98 -12.35
N LEU A 472 -10.70 -25.46 -11.23
CA LEU A 472 -11.88 -24.59 -11.20
C LEU A 472 -11.63 -23.22 -11.84
N LEU A 473 -10.43 -22.65 -11.67
CA LEU A 473 -10.02 -21.40 -12.31
C LEU A 473 -9.78 -21.58 -13.81
N ASN A 474 -9.30 -22.75 -14.24
CA ASN A 474 -9.03 -23.06 -15.65
C ASN A 474 -10.26 -23.57 -16.42
N LEU A 475 -11.32 -24.00 -15.73
CA LEU A 475 -12.56 -24.49 -16.35
C LEU A 475 -13.17 -23.54 -17.41
N PRO A 476 -13.25 -22.20 -17.21
CA PRO A 476 -13.74 -21.29 -18.24
C PRO A 476 -12.91 -21.34 -19.52
N TYR A 477 -11.58 -21.42 -19.41
CA TYR A 477 -10.67 -21.51 -20.56
C TYR A 477 -10.79 -22.84 -21.28
N PHE A 478 -10.98 -23.95 -20.55
CA PHE A 478 -11.23 -25.26 -21.13
C PHE A 478 -12.54 -25.27 -21.94
N LEU A 479 -13.62 -24.72 -21.38
CA LEU A 479 -14.90 -24.55 -22.08
C LEU A 479 -14.78 -23.59 -23.28
N MET A 480 -14.00 -22.51 -23.16
CA MET A 480 -13.72 -21.59 -24.26
C MET A 480 -12.89 -22.26 -25.37
N SER A 481 -11.94 -23.13 -25.00
CA SER A 481 -11.13 -23.92 -25.94
C SER A 481 -12.01 -24.89 -26.72
N ILE A 482 -12.90 -25.63 -26.04
CA ILE A 482 -13.91 -26.48 -26.69
C ILE A 482 -14.80 -25.66 -27.62
N ARG A 483 -15.35 -24.51 -27.14
CA ARG A 483 -16.16 -23.61 -27.97
C ARG A 483 -15.41 -23.17 -29.23
N ASN A 484 -14.16 -22.75 -29.09
CA ASN A 484 -13.35 -22.25 -30.19
C ASN A 484 -12.90 -23.38 -31.15
N ALA A 485 -12.75 -24.63 -30.68
CA ALA A 485 -12.49 -25.80 -31.50
C ALA A 485 -13.74 -26.30 -32.27
N LEU A 486 -14.94 -26.04 -31.75
CA LEU A 486 -16.22 -26.38 -32.38
C LEU A 486 -16.74 -25.28 -33.33
N LEU A 487 -16.13 -24.09 -33.34
CA LEU A 487 -16.49 -23.01 -34.25
C LEU A 487 -15.73 -23.15 -35.58
N PRO A 488 -16.40 -23.20 -36.76
CA PRO A 488 -15.73 -23.37 -38.06
C PRO A 488 -14.78 -22.24 -38.47
N VAL A 489 -14.83 -21.10 -37.79
CA VAL A 489 -13.97 -19.94 -38.01
C VAL A 489 -13.48 -19.45 -36.65
N PRO A 490 -12.16 -19.45 -36.36
CA PRO A 490 -11.64 -18.87 -35.14
C PRO A 490 -11.89 -17.36 -35.15
N PRO A 491 -12.27 -16.72 -34.02
CA PRO A 491 -12.46 -15.28 -33.97
C PRO A 491 -11.14 -14.58 -34.34
N HIS A 492 -11.18 -13.76 -35.39
CA HIS A 492 -9.99 -13.11 -35.94
C HIS A 492 -9.34 -12.17 -34.92
N VAL A 493 -8.26 -12.62 -34.29
CA VAL A 493 -7.16 -11.72 -33.94
C VAL A 493 -6.48 -11.35 -35.26
N PRO A 494 -6.37 -10.05 -35.63
CA PRO A 494 -5.62 -9.66 -36.81
C PRO A 494 -4.13 -9.90 -36.57
N VAL A 495 -3.66 -11.09 -36.95
CA VAL A 495 -2.24 -11.39 -37.07
C VAL A 495 -1.69 -10.50 -38.19
N PRO A 496 -0.73 -9.59 -37.92
CA PRO A 496 -0.05 -8.90 -39.01
C PRO A 496 0.66 -9.95 -39.87
N PRO A 497 0.65 -9.83 -41.21
CA PRO A 497 1.20 -10.86 -42.07
C PRO A 497 2.67 -11.14 -41.71
N PRO A 498 3.14 -12.40 -41.84
CA PRO A 498 4.52 -12.73 -41.53
C PRO A 498 5.44 -11.82 -42.35
N GLN A 499 6.27 -11.01 -41.68
CA GLN A 499 7.43 -10.45 -42.35
C GLN A 499 8.34 -11.62 -42.67
N GLU A 500 8.34 -12.03 -43.94
CA GLU A 500 9.32 -12.97 -44.46
C GLU A 500 10.72 -12.49 -44.05
N LEU A 501 11.52 -13.41 -43.52
CA LEU A 501 12.93 -13.21 -43.28
C LEU A 501 13.65 -13.00 -44.62
N ARG A 502 13.64 -11.76 -45.13
CA ARG A 502 14.57 -11.33 -46.17
C ARG A 502 15.97 -11.31 -45.60
N LEU A 503 16.62 -12.46 -45.68
CA LEU A 503 18.07 -12.59 -45.75
C LEU A 503 18.55 -11.91 -47.05
N GLU A 504 18.63 -10.58 -47.05
CA GLU A 504 19.40 -9.86 -48.07
C GLU A 504 20.88 -10.12 -47.82
N ALA A 505 21.41 -11.08 -48.57
CA ALA A 505 22.85 -11.34 -48.67
C ALA A 505 23.57 -10.10 -49.22
N PRO A 506 24.81 -9.82 -48.80
CA PRO A 506 25.53 -8.63 -49.22
C PRO A 506 25.80 -8.65 -50.74
N PRO A 507 25.60 -7.54 -51.46
CA PRO A 507 25.86 -7.48 -52.90
C PRO A 507 27.36 -7.63 -53.18
N LEU A 508 27.68 -8.58 -54.07
CA LEU A 508 29.04 -8.84 -54.53
C LEU A 508 29.56 -7.70 -55.42
N VAL A 509 30.81 -7.31 -55.18
CA VAL A 509 31.53 -6.25 -55.91
C VAL A 509 31.89 -6.72 -57.34
N PRO A 510 31.53 -5.96 -58.39
CA PRO A 510 32.23 -6.00 -59.67
C PRO A 510 33.50 -5.15 -59.57
N VAL A 511 34.65 -5.73 -59.90
CA VAL A 511 35.97 -5.06 -59.94
C VAL A 511 36.24 -4.57 -61.37
N VAL A 512 37.14 -3.58 -61.52
CA VAL A 512 37.65 -2.99 -62.79
C VAL A 512 36.67 -1.96 -63.39
N GLU A 513 37.05 -0.74 -63.80
CA GLU A 513 38.36 -0.24 -64.28
C GLU A 513 38.74 1.19 -63.80
N LYS A 514 39.98 1.61 -64.08
CA LYS A 514 40.63 2.84 -63.60
C LYS A 514 40.34 4.09 -64.45
N ALA A 515 40.29 5.27 -63.81
CA ALA A 515 41.04 6.44 -64.27
C ALA A 515 41.15 7.53 -63.17
N THR A 516 42.36 7.89 -62.79
CA THR A 516 42.67 9.02 -61.89
C THR A 516 43.04 10.28 -62.67
N THR A 517 42.35 11.41 -62.46
CA THR A 517 42.92 12.75 -62.71
C THR A 517 42.25 13.87 -61.91
N HIS A 518 42.95 14.33 -60.86
CA HIS A 518 43.27 15.74 -60.56
C HIS A 518 42.23 16.89 -60.70
N THR A 519 41.90 17.46 -59.52
CA THR A 519 42.15 18.88 -59.13
C THR A 519 41.07 19.97 -59.36
N ALA A 520 40.76 20.64 -58.24
CA ALA A 520 40.32 22.05 -58.03
C ALA A 520 38.88 22.54 -58.33
N VAL A 521 38.42 23.34 -57.36
CA VAL A 521 37.34 24.36 -57.27
C VAL A 521 37.92 25.70 -57.80
N PRO A 522 37.20 26.74 -58.31
CA PRO A 522 35.82 27.20 -58.02
C PRO A 522 34.94 27.58 -59.26
N GLU A 523 33.68 28.02 -59.01
CA GLU A 523 33.15 29.28 -59.59
C GLU A 523 31.88 29.79 -58.85
N GLU A 524 31.63 31.10 -58.93
CA GLU A 524 30.46 31.84 -58.41
C GLU A 524 29.46 32.16 -59.54
N ASP A 525 28.23 32.60 -59.19
CA ASP A 525 27.36 33.61 -59.87
C ASP A 525 25.84 33.29 -59.73
N LEU A 526 25.04 34.16 -59.09
CA LEU A 526 24.20 35.26 -59.67
C LEU A 526 23.03 34.78 -60.56
N ALA A 527 21.81 35.33 -60.55
CA ALA A 527 21.10 36.32 -59.72
C ALA A 527 19.59 35.92 -59.69
N SER A 528 18.57 36.63 -59.19
CA SER A 528 18.32 38.00 -58.69
C SER A 528 17.09 37.93 -57.73
N SER A 529 16.45 38.96 -57.17
CA SER A 529 16.49 40.43 -57.30
C SER A 529 16.06 41.09 -55.97
N GLY A 530 15.64 42.37 -55.93
CA GLY A 530 15.13 43.04 -54.72
C GLY A 530 14.00 44.06 -54.93
N SER A 531 13.45 44.57 -53.82
CA SER A 531 12.71 45.85 -53.73
C SER A 531 12.50 46.32 -52.27
N ASP A 532 13.24 47.36 -51.88
CA ASP A 532 12.75 48.66 -51.34
C ASP A 532 12.12 48.85 -49.93
N HIS A 533 12.81 49.72 -49.15
CA HIS A 533 12.36 50.78 -48.20
C HIS A 533 11.56 50.42 -46.91
N GLU A 534 12.14 50.61 -45.70
CA GLU A 534 12.09 51.82 -44.79
C GLU A 534 10.74 51.97 -44.01
N HIS A 535 10.62 52.39 -42.74
CA HIS A 535 11.46 53.20 -41.82
C HIS A 535 11.01 53.05 -40.32
N ILE A 536 11.95 53.03 -39.36
CA ILE A 536 12.00 53.81 -38.07
C ILE A 536 11.08 53.56 -36.81
N HIS A 537 11.76 53.68 -35.62
CA HIS A 537 11.38 53.99 -34.21
C HIS A 537 10.69 53.00 -33.22
N ASP A 538 11.49 52.61 -32.21
CA ASP A 538 11.37 52.79 -30.73
C ASP A 538 10.20 52.28 -29.85
N HIS A 539 10.63 51.80 -28.66
CA HIS A 539 9.90 51.62 -27.38
C HIS A 539 8.70 50.63 -27.40
N ASP A 540 8.35 49.88 -26.34
CA ASP A 540 8.86 49.85 -24.96
C ASP A 540 8.54 48.51 -24.24
N LEU A 541 9.18 48.30 -23.08
CA LEU A 541 8.76 47.45 -21.94
C LEU A 541 8.58 45.92 -22.11
N SER A 542 9.40 45.19 -21.36
CA SER A 542 9.32 43.75 -21.09
C SER A 542 8.51 43.41 -19.84
N GLU A 543 7.53 42.50 -19.92
CA GLU A 543 7.02 41.73 -18.77
C GLU A 543 6.58 40.31 -19.19
N THR A 544 7.53 39.39 -19.37
CA THR A 544 7.28 37.93 -19.34
C THR A 544 8.50 37.19 -18.77
N GLY A 545 8.55 37.07 -17.45
CA GLY A 545 9.52 36.20 -16.78
C GLY A 545 9.16 34.74 -16.99
N SER A 546 9.78 34.09 -17.98
CA SER A 546 9.83 32.63 -18.07
C SER A 546 10.90 32.10 -17.13
N GLU A 547 10.52 31.50 -16.01
CA GLU A 547 11.40 30.61 -15.25
C GLU A 547 10.92 29.17 -15.44
N ALA A 548 11.79 28.36 -16.05
CA ALA A 548 11.56 26.95 -16.31
C ALA A 548 12.24 26.07 -15.25
N ASP A 549 11.66 24.89 -15.07
CA ASP A 549 12.14 23.70 -14.36
C ASP A 549 13.62 23.66 -13.98
N VAL A 550 13.90 23.57 -12.66
CA VAL A 550 14.93 22.67 -12.13
C VAL A 550 14.43 22.03 -10.83
N GLU A 551 13.95 20.79 -10.91
CA GLU A 551 13.80 19.95 -9.72
C GLU A 551 15.17 19.68 -9.10
N SER A 552 15.34 19.91 -7.80
CA SER A 552 16.50 19.41 -7.06
C SER A 552 16.23 19.24 -5.56
N ASN A 553 15.80 18.03 -5.23
CA ASN A 553 16.09 17.36 -3.95
C ASN A 553 15.39 17.91 -2.69
N GLU A 554 15.64 17.20 -1.59
CA GLU A 554 15.70 17.74 -0.24
C GLU A 554 14.37 17.91 0.52
N GLY A 555 13.78 16.78 0.90
CA GLY A 555 13.00 16.72 2.15
C GLY A 555 13.83 17.13 3.37
N SER A 556 13.22 17.79 4.37
CA SER A 556 13.67 17.77 5.76
C SER A 556 12.56 18.25 6.72
N GLY A 557 11.72 17.33 7.18
CA GLY A 557 10.90 17.50 8.37
C GLY A 557 11.44 16.60 9.48
N VAL A 558 12.01 17.18 10.54
CA VAL A 558 12.64 16.46 11.66
C VAL A 558 11.67 15.41 12.25
N GLY A 559 12.06 14.13 12.25
CA GLY A 559 11.16 13.06 12.71
C GLY A 559 11.67 11.62 12.58
N GLU A 560 12.66 11.33 11.73
CA GLU A 560 13.30 10.01 11.66
C GLU A 560 14.68 10.02 12.32
N SER A 561 15.06 8.87 12.88
CA SER A 561 16.28 8.71 13.69
C SER A 561 17.54 8.99 12.87
N TRP A 562 18.06 10.22 12.96
CA TRP A 562 19.33 10.60 12.35
C TRP A 562 20.49 9.86 13.02
N ILE A 563 20.95 8.82 12.33
CA ILE A 563 22.22 8.14 12.59
C ILE A 563 23.02 8.29 11.29
N SER A 564 23.85 9.33 11.21
CA SER A 564 24.58 9.69 9.97
C SER A 564 26.01 10.15 10.25
N THR A 565 26.92 9.88 9.32
CA THR A 565 28.31 10.33 9.38
C THR A 565 28.60 11.27 8.21
N SER A 566 29.23 12.40 8.48
CA SER A 566 29.51 13.45 7.50
C SER A 566 31.00 13.76 7.38
N LEU A 567 31.41 14.22 6.20
CA LEU A 567 32.69 14.94 6.03
C LEU A 567 32.45 16.44 6.07
N TRP A 568 33.19 17.12 6.94
CA TRP A 568 33.12 18.57 7.14
C TRP A 568 34.44 19.22 6.75
N LEU A 569 34.42 20.18 5.82
CA LEU A 569 35.57 21.06 5.57
C LEU A 569 35.58 22.17 6.62
N VAL A 570 36.61 22.20 7.46
CA VAL A 570 36.69 23.06 8.65
C VAL A 570 37.74 24.18 8.45
N PRO A 571 37.41 25.45 8.78
CA PRO A 571 38.34 26.57 8.71
C PRO A 571 39.55 26.41 9.63
N THR A 572 40.58 27.23 9.40
CA THR A 572 41.65 27.45 10.39
C THR A 572 41.09 27.85 11.76
N ALA A 573 41.85 27.63 12.84
CA ALA A 573 41.40 27.95 14.20
C ALA A 573 41.08 29.45 14.41
N SER A 574 41.85 30.34 13.77
CA SER A 574 41.63 31.80 13.83
C SER A 574 40.40 32.23 13.04
N GLN A 575 40.20 31.71 11.82
CA GLN A 575 38.98 31.96 11.03
C GLN A 575 37.74 31.38 11.72
N SER A 576 37.85 30.19 12.31
CA SER A 576 36.78 29.57 13.13
C SER A 576 36.36 30.46 14.29
N ALA A 577 37.31 31.10 14.98
CA ALA A 577 37.01 32.03 16.07
C ALA A 577 36.33 33.33 15.57
N LYS A 578 36.76 33.87 14.42
CA LYS A 578 36.10 35.02 13.77
C LYS A 578 34.66 34.67 13.36
N LEU A 579 34.46 33.49 12.77
CA LEU A 579 33.16 32.98 12.36
C LEU A 579 32.22 32.75 13.55
N LYS A 580 32.70 32.17 14.66
CA LYS A 580 31.88 32.00 15.87
C LYS A 580 31.40 33.35 16.44
N ARG A 581 32.23 34.39 16.47
CA ARG A 581 31.80 35.75 16.85
C ARG A 581 30.75 36.35 15.92
N ALA A 582 30.80 36.05 14.62
CA ALA A 582 29.74 36.41 13.68
C ALA A 582 28.44 35.60 13.90
N MET A 583 28.54 34.41 14.51
CA MET A 583 27.46 33.50 14.86
C MET A 583 26.92 33.71 16.30
N GLU A 584 27.34 34.77 17.00
CA GLU A 584 26.93 35.07 18.39
C GLU A 584 25.66 35.97 18.49
N VAL A 585 24.97 36.27 17.39
CA VAL A 585 23.70 37.03 17.40
C VAL A 585 22.60 36.15 18.01
N ARG A 586 22.19 36.46 19.24
CA ARG A 586 21.20 35.70 20.00
C ARG A 586 19.90 36.49 20.15
N ILE A 587 18.92 36.15 19.31
CA ILE A 587 17.53 36.59 19.46
C ILE A 587 16.80 35.60 20.38
N PRO A 588 15.95 36.03 21.33
CA PRO A 588 15.18 35.12 22.18
C PRO A 588 14.29 34.16 21.36
N ALA A 589 14.54 32.87 21.49
CA ALA A 589 13.86 31.80 20.77
C ALA A 589 12.93 30.98 21.68
N LYS A 590 11.90 30.36 21.09
CA LYS A 590 10.94 29.49 21.78
C LYS A 590 11.44 28.05 21.86
N SER A 591 12.17 27.58 20.85
CA SER A 591 12.74 26.22 20.85
C SER A 591 14.13 26.19 21.49
N PRO A 592 14.41 25.24 22.40
CA PRO A 592 15.77 25.01 22.92
C PRO A 592 16.74 24.44 21.86
N SER A 593 16.20 24.05 20.69
CA SER A 593 16.95 23.59 19.51
C SER A 593 17.32 24.74 18.56
N SER A 594 16.83 25.95 18.78
CA SER A 594 17.26 27.14 18.03
C SER A 594 18.55 27.73 18.62
N PHE A 595 19.40 28.32 17.78
CA PHE A 595 20.66 28.96 18.18
C PHE A 595 21.62 28.03 18.95
N VAL A 596 21.70 26.75 18.54
CA VAL A 596 22.68 25.81 19.10
C VAL A 596 24.09 26.15 18.61
N ASP A 597 25.06 26.14 19.53
CA ASP A 597 26.48 26.33 19.21
C ASP A 597 27.06 25.09 18.50
N PHE A 598 27.74 25.28 17.36
CA PHE A 598 28.45 24.22 16.62
C PHE A 598 29.78 24.74 16.03
N GLN A 599 30.58 23.84 15.46
CA GLN A 599 31.82 24.20 14.76
C GLN A 599 31.50 24.69 13.34
N PRO A 600 31.90 25.90 12.89
CA PRO A 600 31.71 26.34 11.51
C PRO A 600 32.36 25.35 10.52
N HIS A 601 31.60 24.92 9.52
CA HIS A 601 32.03 23.94 8.51
C HIS A 601 31.21 24.03 7.22
N VAL A 602 31.79 23.56 6.11
CA VAL A 602 31.04 23.22 4.89
C VAL A 602 30.88 21.70 4.82
N THR A 603 29.65 21.22 4.72
CA THR A 603 29.37 19.77 4.58
C THR A 603 29.71 19.31 3.16
N LEU A 604 30.67 18.40 3.06
CA LEU A 604 31.15 17.85 1.79
C LEU A 604 30.34 16.63 1.34
N THR A 605 29.98 15.74 2.28
CA THR A 605 29.13 14.56 2.05
C THR A 605 28.51 14.12 3.37
N THR A 606 27.36 13.45 3.32
CA THR A 606 26.70 12.78 4.44
C THR A 606 26.24 11.40 3.99
N VAL A 607 26.53 10.38 4.80
CA VAL A 607 26.15 8.98 4.56
C VAL A 607 25.48 8.39 5.81
N PRO A 608 24.60 7.37 5.68
CA PRO A 608 24.05 6.67 6.84
C PRO A 608 25.15 6.02 7.68
N THR A 609 25.05 6.09 9.01
CA THR A 609 26.03 5.47 9.90
C THR A 609 25.92 3.95 9.88
N SER A 610 27.04 3.27 9.62
CA SER A 610 27.22 1.84 9.88
C SER A 610 28.66 1.56 10.33
N THR A 611 28.94 0.33 10.75
CA THR A 611 30.19 -0.06 11.45
C THR A 611 31.47 0.34 10.69
N ASP A 612 31.46 0.30 9.36
CA ASP A 612 32.67 0.45 8.53
C ASP A 612 32.76 1.82 7.83
N VAL A 613 31.81 2.73 8.10
CA VAL A 613 31.65 3.99 7.35
C VAL A 613 32.79 4.98 7.55
N SER A 614 33.42 5.00 8.73
CA SER A 614 34.52 5.92 9.02
C SER A 614 35.76 5.63 8.16
N GLU A 615 36.07 4.35 7.91
CA GLU A 615 37.19 3.96 7.04
C GLU A 615 36.88 4.25 5.57
N LEU A 616 35.64 3.98 5.12
CA LEU A 616 35.17 4.33 3.78
C LEU A 616 35.28 5.84 3.51
N LEU A 617 34.80 6.67 4.45
CA LEU A 617 34.90 8.12 4.35
C LEU A 617 36.35 8.61 4.41
N ARG A 618 37.21 8.01 5.24
CA ARG A 618 38.64 8.36 5.27
C ARG A 618 39.33 8.05 3.94
N GLY A 619 39.03 6.90 3.33
CA GLY A 619 39.58 6.48 2.03
C GLY A 619 39.00 7.23 0.82
N ALA A 620 37.91 7.99 1.00
CA ALA A 620 37.35 8.87 -0.02
C ALA A 620 37.96 10.29 -0.02
N VAL A 621 38.74 10.66 1.00
CA VAL A 621 39.49 11.92 1.04
C VAL A 621 40.83 11.73 0.34
N PRO A 622 41.15 12.50 -0.73
CA PRO A 622 42.43 12.39 -1.43
C PRO A 622 43.63 12.67 -0.52
N ASP A 623 44.66 11.83 -0.60
CA ASP A 623 45.92 12.08 0.09
C ASP A 623 46.68 13.24 -0.58
N GLY A 624 47.37 14.05 0.23
CA GLY A 624 48.08 15.25 -0.25
C GLY A 624 47.17 16.39 -0.70
N GLN A 625 45.87 16.35 -0.39
CA GLN A 625 44.93 17.44 -0.64
C GLN A 625 45.40 18.71 0.09
N PHE A 626 45.73 19.76 -0.68
CA PHE A 626 46.10 21.07 -0.16
C PHE A 626 44.91 21.82 0.46
N SER A 627 45.20 22.79 1.32
CA SER A 627 44.24 23.77 1.86
C SER A 627 43.30 24.32 0.78
N ILE A 628 41.99 24.32 1.08
CA ILE A 628 40.94 24.64 0.11
C ILE A 628 40.38 26.03 0.39
N PRO A 629 40.61 27.04 -0.49
CA PRO A 629 39.99 28.35 -0.33
C PRO A 629 38.48 28.25 -0.60
N VAL A 630 37.67 28.66 0.37
CA VAL A 630 36.22 28.71 0.32
C VAL A 630 35.81 30.17 0.26
N SER A 631 35.01 30.57 -0.72
CA SER A 631 34.47 31.95 -0.80
C SER A 631 32.95 31.97 -0.73
N PHE A 632 32.40 32.94 0.01
CA PHE A 632 30.96 33.08 0.15
C PHE A 632 30.33 33.86 -1.02
N LYS A 633 29.09 33.53 -1.34
CA LYS A 633 28.29 34.14 -2.41
C LYS A 633 27.24 35.08 -1.83
N SER A 634 26.50 34.62 -0.83
CA SER A 634 25.33 35.27 -0.24
C SER A 634 25.03 34.65 1.13
N VAL A 635 24.37 35.42 2.01
CA VAL A 635 23.70 34.88 3.20
C VAL A 635 22.24 34.65 2.85
N ASP A 636 21.76 33.43 2.97
CA ASP A 636 20.44 33.01 2.50
C ASP A 636 19.65 32.34 3.64
N VAL A 637 18.32 32.34 3.46
CA VAL A 637 17.36 31.70 4.37
C VAL A 637 16.81 30.48 3.67
N GLY A 638 16.66 29.38 4.40
CA GLY A 638 16.02 28.17 3.90
C GLY A 638 14.97 27.62 4.87
N ASP A 639 14.10 26.76 4.35
CA ASP A 639 13.01 26.17 5.13
C ASP A 639 13.48 25.01 6.03
N LYS A 640 14.70 24.53 5.79
CA LYS A 640 15.31 23.34 6.39
C LYS A 640 16.04 23.69 7.68
N TYR A 641 16.00 22.83 8.69
CA TYR A 641 16.67 23.10 9.98
C TYR A 641 18.19 23.33 9.82
N PHE A 642 18.87 22.49 9.05
CA PHE A 642 20.31 22.62 8.80
C PHE A 642 20.71 23.73 7.80
N MET A 643 19.74 24.28 7.08
CA MET A 643 19.92 25.42 6.16
C MET A 643 18.99 26.58 6.53
N SER A 644 18.73 26.79 7.83
CA SER A 644 17.75 27.78 8.25
C SER A 644 18.23 29.22 8.05
N VAL A 645 19.50 29.49 8.37
CA VAL A 645 20.27 30.65 7.93
C VAL A 645 21.67 30.16 7.58
N TYR A 646 22.12 30.38 6.35
CA TYR A 646 23.38 29.82 5.85
C TYR A 646 24.12 30.79 4.92
N ALA A 647 25.43 30.64 4.81
CA ALA A 647 26.22 31.25 3.76
C ALA A 647 26.29 30.28 2.56
N SER A 648 25.76 30.70 1.42
CA SER A 648 25.93 30.02 0.14
C SER A 648 27.39 30.15 -0.30
N VAL A 649 28.01 29.06 -0.75
CA VAL A 649 29.43 28.99 -1.12
C VAL A 649 29.59 28.94 -2.63
N ARG A 650 30.61 29.63 -3.16
CA ARG A 650 30.98 29.52 -4.57
C ARG A 650 31.64 28.17 -4.82
N ASP A 651 30.92 27.27 -5.50
CA ASP A 651 31.41 25.93 -5.85
C ASP A 651 32.37 26.01 -7.04
N THR A 652 33.59 26.48 -6.80
CA THR A 652 34.63 26.72 -7.81
C THR A 652 36.00 26.16 -7.39
N GLY A 653 36.91 26.01 -8.36
CA GLY A 653 38.31 25.63 -8.10
C GLY A 653 38.46 24.31 -7.34
N ALA A 654 39.30 24.32 -6.30
CA ALA A 654 39.62 23.14 -5.50
C ALA A 654 38.39 22.54 -4.78
N LEU A 655 37.43 23.36 -4.35
CA LEU A 655 36.23 22.89 -3.67
C LEU A 655 35.32 22.10 -4.64
N ALA A 656 35.12 22.61 -5.85
CA ALA A 656 34.36 21.93 -6.89
C ALA A 656 35.03 20.60 -7.31
N ALA A 657 36.36 20.59 -7.44
CA ALA A 657 37.12 19.38 -7.76
C ALA A 657 36.96 18.30 -6.66
N LEU A 658 37.07 18.69 -5.37
CA LEU A 658 36.86 17.76 -4.26
C LEU A 658 35.41 17.23 -4.21
N ARG A 659 34.40 18.09 -4.40
CA ARG A 659 32.99 17.69 -4.43
C ARG A 659 32.68 16.77 -5.61
N ALA A 660 33.27 17.00 -6.78
CA ALA A 660 33.17 16.09 -7.92
C ALA A 660 33.82 14.73 -7.63
N HIS A 661 35.00 14.70 -7.01
CA HIS A 661 35.67 13.47 -6.57
C HIS A 661 34.80 12.67 -5.59
N LEU A 662 34.22 13.33 -4.58
CA LEU A 662 33.35 12.67 -3.60
C LEU A 662 32.06 12.12 -4.25
N ARG A 663 31.46 12.84 -5.21
CA ARG A 663 30.31 12.32 -5.99
C ARG A 663 30.67 11.06 -6.77
N GLN A 664 31.87 11.00 -7.35
CA GLN A 664 32.37 9.83 -8.08
C GLN A 664 32.66 8.64 -7.15
N LYS A 665 33.19 8.89 -5.95
CA LYS A 665 33.61 7.85 -4.98
C LYS A 665 32.49 7.30 -4.11
N LEU A 666 31.58 8.16 -3.66
CA LEU A 666 30.54 7.84 -2.67
C LEU A 666 29.12 7.86 -3.26
N GLY A 667 28.96 8.26 -4.53
CA GLY A 667 27.67 8.39 -5.19
C GLY A 667 27.09 9.80 -5.10
N GLY A 668 26.48 10.25 -6.20
CA GLY A 668 26.03 11.64 -6.38
C GLY A 668 25.04 12.15 -5.34
N SER A 669 24.20 11.26 -4.78
CA SER A 669 23.18 11.58 -3.78
C SER A 669 23.73 11.86 -2.38
N THR A 670 24.99 11.52 -2.09
CA THR A 670 25.61 11.73 -0.76
C THR A 670 26.21 13.13 -0.59
N VAL A 671 26.51 13.82 -1.69
CA VAL A 671 27.14 15.14 -1.71
C VAL A 671 26.06 16.21 -1.89
N PRO A 672 25.89 17.17 -0.94
CA PRO A 672 24.86 18.20 -1.05
C PRO A 672 24.91 18.94 -2.40
N PRO A 673 23.76 19.18 -3.06
CA PRO A 673 23.72 19.80 -4.38
C PRO A 673 24.37 21.19 -4.34
N ILE A 674 24.01 22.00 -3.35
CA ILE A 674 24.55 23.34 -3.10
C ILE A 674 25.61 23.28 -2.00
N ALA A 675 26.81 23.80 -2.27
CA ALA A 675 27.83 24.03 -1.26
C ALA A 675 27.37 25.18 -0.33
N HIS A 676 27.32 24.93 0.98
CA HIS A 676 26.90 25.92 1.96
C HIS A 676 27.59 25.71 3.31
N MET A 677 27.66 26.77 4.11
CA MET A 677 28.00 26.73 5.52
C MET A 677 26.82 27.24 6.34
N SER A 678 26.28 26.42 7.23
CA SER A 678 25.22 26.84 8.15
C SER A 678 25.77 27.91 9.11
N LEU A 679 25.02 29.00 9.30
CA LEU A 679 25.36 30.07 10.24
C LEU A 679 24.54 29.92 11.53
N TYR A 680 23.27 29.56 11.40
CA TYR A 680 22.39 29.27 12.53
C TYR A 680 21.49 28.07 12.19
N TYR A 681 21.26 27.24 13.20
CA TYR A 681 20.18 26.25 13.21
C TYR A 681 19.01 26.83 14.01
N ILE A 682 17.87 27.02 13.35
CA ILE A 682 16.66 27.65 13.90
C ILE A 682 15.49 26.70 13.62
N ASP A 683 14.82 26.29 14.69
CA ASP A 683 13.69 25.37 14.66
C ASP A 683 12.54 25.92 13.79
N SER A 684 11.70 25.05 13.23
CA SER A 684 10.46 25.48 12.58
C SER A 684 9.50 26.22 13.54
N ALA A 685 9.62 26.00 14.85
CA ALA A 685 8.86 26.74 15.87
C ALA A 685 9.27 28.23 15.99
N ASP A 686 10.43 28.59 15.44
CA ASP A 686 11.03 29.92 15.41
C ASP A 686 11.31 30.37 13.95
N ALA A 687 10.57 29.84 12.97
CA ALA A 687 10.82 30.08 11.55
C ALA A 687 10.79 31.57 11.18
N GLU A 688 9.98 32.37 11.86
CA GLU A 688 9.92 33.82 11.70
C GLU A 688 11.25 34.53 12.04
N LEU A 689 12.07 33.95 12.93
CA LEU A 689 13.35 34.53 13.32
C LEU A 689 14.40 34.39 12.22
N ARG A 690 14.25 33.46 11.27
CA ARG A 690 15.24 33.20 10.21
C ARG A 690 15.45 34.42 9.31
N ALA A 691 14.35 35.04 8.87
CA ALA A 691 14.38 36.26 8.07
C ALA A 691 14.96 37.44 8.86
N GLN A 692 14.64 37.54 10.16
CA GLN A 692 15.17 38.58 11.04
C GLN A 692 16.69 38.45 11.24
N VAL A 693 17.18 37.25 11.57
CA VAL A 693 18.61 36.96 11.73
C VAL A 693 19.36 37.20 10.42
N ALA A 694 18.84 36.74 9.28
CA ALA A 694 19.47 36.98 7.98
C ALA A 694 19.50 38.48 7.60
N ALA A 695 18.46 39.24 7.94
CA ALA A 695 18.44 40.69 7.76
C ALA A 695 19.42 41.40 8.70
N GLU A 696 19.62 40.92 9.93
CA GLU A 696 20.61 41.46 10.86
C GLU A 696 22.04 41.18 10.40
N LEU A 697 22.32 39.95 9.93
CA LEU A 697 23.63 39.58 9.35
C LEU A 697 23.97 40.43 8.11
N LYS A 698 22.97 40.73 7.26
CA LYS A 698 23.09 41.63 6.09
C LYS A 698 23.10 43.13 6.46
N GLY A 699 22.56 43.48 7.63
CA GLY A 699 22.40 44.86 8.09
C GLY A 699 23.52 45.36 9.01
N ALA A 700 24.29 44.43 9.61
CA ALA A 700 25.39 44.72 10.53
C ALA A 700 26.51 45.57 9.91
N GLY A 701 26.59 45.68 8.58
CA GLY A 701 27.51 46.57 7.85
C GLY A 701 27.21 48.07 7.93
N ARG A 702 26.16 48.52 8.64
CA ARG A 702 25.76 49.94 8.70
C ARG A 702 25.68 50.57 10.10
N ARG A 703 26.73 50.41 10.92
CA ARG A 703 26.99 51.32 12.06
C ARG A 703 28.41 51.89 12.02
N PRO A 704 28.58 53.23 12.04
CA PRO A 704 29.91 53.83 12.12
C PRO A 704 30.42 53.78 13.57
N GLY A 705 31.60 53.17 13.79
CA GLY A 705 32.39 53.37 15.00
C GLY A 705 32.83 52.12 15.78
N GLU A 706 32.21 50.96 15.58
CA GLU A 706 32.55 49.75 16.35
C GLU A 706 32.49 48.50 15.45
N GLY A 707 33.63 47.81 15.31
CA GLY A 707 33.82 46.79 14.28
C GLY A 707 33.13 45.46 14.57
N SER A 708 32.04 45.16 13.84
CA SER A 708 31.45 43.81 13.74
C SER A 708 31.58 43.27 12.31
N THR A 709 31.70 41.95 12.18
CA THR A 709 32.64 41.34 11.20
C THR A 709 32.00 40.50 10.08
N VAL A 710 30.69 40.60 9.87
CA VAL A 710 29.94 39.67 9.02
C VAL A 710 30.06 39.99 7.52
N ASP A 711 29.94 41.26 7.11
CA ASP A 711 30.21 41.71 5.73
C ASP A 711 31.70 41.58 5.33
N THR A 712 32.60 41.25 6.28
CA THR A 712 34.03 40.96 6.05
C THR A 712 34.35 39.47 6.06
N LEU A 713 33.35 38.62 5.86
CA LEU A 713 33.50 37.20 5.57
C LEU A 713 33.50 36.99 4.06
N GLU A 714 34.62 37.28 3.40
CA GLU A 714 34.83 36.91 1.99
C GLU A 714 34.86 35.38 1.81
N GLY A 715 35.25 34.66 2.86
CA GLY A 715 35.51 33.24 2.82
C GLY A 715 36.27 32.70 4.04
N PHE A 716 36.83 31.50 3.90
CA PHE A 716 37.82 30.92 4.80
C PHE A 716 38.72 29.91 4.07
N ASP A 717 39.84 29.53 4.69
CA ASP A 717 40.73 28.50 4.18
C ASP A 717 40.47 27.18 4.93
N GLY A 718 39.98 26.18 4.20
CA GLY A 718 39.72 24.85 4.74
C GLY A 718 41.02 24.14 5.05
N GLN A 719 41.39 24.07 6.33
CA GLN A 719 42.66 23.51 6.81
C GLN A 719 42.57 22.01 7.12
N SER A 720 41.35 21.49 7.34
CA SER A 720 41.16 20.07 7.68
C SER A 720 39.77 19.58 7.29
N ILE A 721 39.68 18.29 6.96
CA ILE A 721 38.41 17.59 6.76
C ILE A 721 38.15 16.73 8.00
N TRP A 722 37.03 16.94 8.67
CA TRP A 722 36.65 16.18 9.87
C TRP A 722 35.62 15.13 9.49
N ILE A 723 35.78 13.91 10.00
CA ILE A 723 34.78 12.85 9.96
C ILE A 723 33.96 12.99 11.25
N VAL A 724 32.68 13.31 11.12
CA VAL A 724 31.81 13.63 12.26
C VAL A 724 30.57 12.75 12.23
N LYS A 725 30.27 12.17 13.38
CA LYS A 725 29.06 11.39 13.65
C LYS A 725 27.96 12.33 14.11
N CYS A 726 27.01 12.57 13.22
CA CYS A 726 25.89 13.50 13.36
C CYS A 726 24.65 12.81 13.96
N ASP A 727 24.87 11.94 14.94
CA ASP A 727 23.82 11.17 15.59
C ASP A 727 23.09 12.02 16.65
N GLY A 728 21.76 12.09 16.58
CA GLY A 728 20.97 12.82 17.57
C GLY A 728 21.08 14.35 17.51
N PRO A 729 20.86 15.06 18.65
CA PRO A 729 20.95 16.52 18.74
C PRO A 729 22.35 17.06 18.39
N VAL A 730 22.41 18.26 17.83
CA VAL A 730 23.67 18.92 17.41
C VAL A 730 24.73 19.01 18.52
N ARG A 731 24.31 19.05 19.79
CA ARG A 731 25.20 19.09 20.97
C ARG A 731 25.84 17.74 21.32
N GLU A 732 25.32 16.65 20.77
CA GLU A 732 25.77 15.27 21.00
C GLU A 732 26.64 14.73 19.85
N TRP A 733 26.83 15.53 18.79
CA TRP A 733 27.63 15.17 17.62
C TRP A 733 29.12 14.98 17.96
N GLU A 734 29.69 13.88 17.47
CA GLU A 734 31.02 13.39 17.87
C GLU A 734 32.02 13.45 16.71
N VAL A 735 33.18 14.08 16.91
CA VAL A 735 34.24 14.11 15.89
C VAL A 735 35.08 12.84 15.98
N LEU A 736 34.87 11.92 15.04
CA LEU A 736 35.56 10.62 14.99
C LEU A 736 37.01 10.74 14.53
N GLN A 737 37.28 11.57 13.51
CA GLN A 737 38.62 11.74 12.96
C GLN A 737 38.82 13.16 12.39
N LYS A 738 40.07 13.64 12.40
CA LYS A 738 40.47 14.90 11.74
C LYS A 738 41.58 14.60 10.75
N VAL A 739 41.36 14.92 9.48
CA VAL A 739 42.34 14.79 8.39
C VAL A 739 42.89 16.19 8.10
N PRO A 740 44.15 16.50 8.42
CA PRO A 740 44.76 17.77 8.05
C PRO A 740 44.95 17.84 6.52
N LEU A 741 44.73 19.02 5.96
CA LEU A 741 45.09 19.34 4.57
C LEU A 741 46.49 19.96 4.54
N ALA A 742 47.19 19.78 3.41
CA ALA A 742 48.58 20.18 3.21
C ALA A 742 48.76 21.68 2.92
#